data_AF-A0A418PUD3-F1
#
_entry.id   AF-A0A418PUD3-F1
#
_cell.length_a   1.000
_cell.length_b   1.000
_cell.length_c   1.000
_cell.angle_alpha   90.00
_cell.angle_beta   90.00
_cell.angle_gamma   90.00
#
_symmetry.space_group_name_H-M   'P 1'
#
loop_
_entity.id
_entity.type
_entity.pdbx_description
1 polymer ?
#
loop_
_entity_poly.entity_id
_entity_poly.type
_entity_poly.pdbx_seq_one_letter_code
_entity_poly.pdbx_strand_id
1 'polypeptide(L)'
;MKNLLFTVSFLIIAFSSIAQKQRIFFSSFTPDAFDIYLSKDQGKTFSKFTDHPALDYDAVISPDGKWVVFTSERSGIPQLYIQPIDGTSDPRLLLKSDSFQDQAVFSLDGKFIAFVGSHEGNAEIYHIPFQPDSLLDVSKAINLTNHPGGDFRPSYSPDGQWVAFSSDRDYKVKPDEQNPFSMQRTGEIYKIKADGSDLTRLTNSDTWDGSPKWSEDGSEIYFYSLRHGKTPGIATMKADGKDQKVLTDSSYMAISPHWLGQNRYAFSSLNREKDRVYLLEFNSQTNEIDTLNSGIEDFFNVSTGPGNLMVAHGAPTAKETEINRGGFPGQLLAAGTPWQSRVDSTDVTIFGVRRAFAAPPDPKGSFLVFDHYENPDNPTELIGKFASGFFYLGTFLILLVLGIAIALLSFSISRRKVVPFWKNLLFGVSVLLSLVVVVAVFFSLFVMNLPAYDQLPILMGVLFLVFLGLGFLISRKAKNLKERQLPISGSWRIVSISGFALAVLCAVFGLFSNRFLLLSGDLVRVNYENMDSEIIGKIEADPTNHPAYSSPIDMKYLPDGSGLVMTRGTFRGAPGMKGSVWLWDFIEQEPSRKTQSNFNDGFGDFSEDNKTMVFRSDRDGSHDIFVQEGEQILNLTQSPDRETFPAISRDGRKIIFSSDAHGLDVGEGIKTMDLYLSEKSQSGEWSSPRQLTFSEGQDAHAHFSPDGEWIIYTTEEFGINDEQPLVQSFLFSPQMYGEIVAMRISDGKKVKLTHNKWEEGAPLWVPALPN
;
A
#
# COMPACT_ATOMS: atom_id res chain seq x y z
N MET A 1 -53.63 43.06 34.84
CA MET A 1 -54.49 42.45 33.80
C MET A 1 -54.47 43.38 32.60
N LYS A 2 -54.25 42.97 31.37
CA LYS A 2 -53.67 41.75 30.79
C LYS A 2 -53.86 41.94 29.28
N ASN A 3 -52.85 41.53 28.52
CA ASN A 3 -52.94 41.00 27.16
C ASN A 3 -52.73 41.95 25.97
N LEU A 4 -51.53 41.75 25.40
CA LEU A 4 -51.29 41.44 23.99
C LEU A 4 -51.00 42.61 23.04
N LEU A 5 -49.82 43.21 23.20
CA LEU A 5 -49.13 43.94 22.13
C LEU A 5 -47.65 43.58 22.20
N PHE A 6 -47.31 42.37 21.75
CA PHE A 6 -45.93 41.92 21.54
C PHE A 6 -45.92 40.76 20.55
N THR A 7 -45.90 41.06 19.24
CA THR A 7 -45.20 40.33 18.16
C THR A 7 -45.68 40.81 16.79
N VAL A 8 -44.97 41.79 16.24
CA VAL A 8 -44.69 41.79 14.80
C VAL A 8 -43.18 41.85 14.70
N SER A 9 -42.55 40.73 15.03
CA SER A 9 -41.14 40.52 14.73
C SER A 9 -41.04 40.30 13.22
N PHE A 10 -40.19 41.08 12.59
CA PHE A 10 -39.69 40.87 11.23
C PHE A 10 -39.34 39.38 11.04
N LEU A 11 -40.18 38.66 10.31
CA LEU A 11 -39.84 37.36 9.77
C LEU A 11 -39.05 37.62 8.47
N ILE A 12 -37.84 38.18 8.59
CA ILE A 12 -36.80 37.85 7.62
C ILE A 12 -36.42 36.43 8.02
N ILE A 13 -37.12 35.46 7.41
CA ILE A 13 -36.56 34.12 7.28
C ILE A 13 -35.30 34.34 6.44
N ALA A 14 -34.18 34.51 7.12
CA ALA A 14 -32.90 34.18 6.55
C ALA A 14 -33.02 32.68 6.22
N PHE A 15 -33.44 32.37 5.00
CA PHE A 15 -33.01 31.16 4.34
C PHE A 15 -31.50 31.33 4.16
N SER A 16 -30.74 31.22 5.25
CA SER A 16 -29.47 30.51 5.15
C SER A 16 -29.90 29.12 4.70
N SER A 17 -29.92 28.88 3.39
CA SER A 17 -29.72 27.53 2.90
C SER A 17 -28.55 27.02 3.71
N ILE A 18 -28.78 26.00 4.53
CA ILE A 18 -27.66 25.16 4.97
C ILE A 18 -27.11 24.69 3.63
N ALA A 19 -26.04 25.32 3.14
CA ALA A 19 -25.40 24.92 1.90
C ALA A 19 -25.02 23.47 2.16
N GLN A 20 -25.74 22.54 1.52
CA GLN A 20 -25.45 21.14 1.72
C GLN A 20 -24.02 20.92 1.25
N LYS A 21 -23.17 20.46 2.15
CA LYS A 21 -21.73 20.36 1.89
C LYS A 21 -21.50 19.23 0.90
N GLN A 22 -20.73 19.51 -0.14
CA GLN A 22 -20.26 18.46 -1.04
C GLN A 22 -19.28 17.56 -0.29
N ARG A 23 -19.04 16.36 -0.81
CA ARG A 23 -18.21 15.36 -0.12
C ARG A 23 -17.10 14.87 -1.03
N ILE A 24 -15.94 14.64 -0.43
CA ILE A 24 -14.77 14.10 -1.09
C ILE A 24 -14.36 12.84 -0.36
N PHE A 25 -14.13 11.77 -1.12
CA PHE A 25 -13.69 10.48 -0.60
C PHE A 25 -12.38 10.12 -1.27
N PHE A 26 -11.45 9.51 -0.55
CA PHE A 26 -10.21 9.00 -1.14
C PHE A 26 -9.79 7.71 -0.43
N SER A 27 -8.98 6.90 -1.10
CA SER A 27 -8.37 5.73 -0.47
C SER A 27 -7.31 6.16 0.51
N SER A 28 -7.50 5.85 1.79
CA SER A 28 -6.51 6.15 2.80
C SER A 28 -5.76 4.92 3.29
N PHE A 29 -4.47 5.15 3.49
CA PHE A 29 -3.51 4.16 3.93
C PHE A 29 -3.06 4.34 5.38
N THR A 30 -3.72 5.25 6.11
CA THR A 30 -3.41 5.50 7.51
C THR A 30 -3.61 4.23 8.37
N PRO A 31 -2.82 4.06 9.43
CA PRO A 31 -3.10 3.11 10.52
C PRO A 31 -4.49 3.30 11.12
N ASP A 32 -4.99 2.27 11.81
CA ASP A 32 -6.31 2.30 12.47
C ASP A 32 -6.33 3.24 13.67
N ALA A 33 -5.25 3.22 14.42
CA ALA A 33 -5.03 4.06 15.59
C ALA A 33 -3.52 4.21 15.76
N PHE A 34 -3.11 5.35 16.28
CA PHE A 34 -1.83 5.54 16.94
C PHE A 34 -2.08 6.52 18.08
N ASP A 35 -1.60 6.13 19.26
CA ASP A 35 -1.56 6.99 20.44
C ASP A 35 -0.13 7.07 20.94
N ILE A 36 0.14 8.09 21.75
CA ILE A 36 1.41 8.22 22.46
C ILE A 36 1.36 7.37 23.72
N TYR A 37 2.44 6.66 23.98
CA TYR A 37 2.65 5.88 25.20
C TYR A 37 3.88 6.42 25.94
N LEU A 38 3.76 6.55 27.25
CA LEU A 38 4.80 7.03 28.16
C LEU A 38 5.31 5.88 29.03
N SER A 39 6.63 5.77 29.13
CA SER A 39 7.36 4.94 30.08
C SER A 39 8.10 5.83 31.09
N LYS A 40 8.14 5.38 32.34
CA LYS A 40 8.88 6.01 33.44
C LYS A 40 10.02 5.13 33.97
N ASP A 41 10.29 4.01 33.30
CA ASP A 41 11.17 2.94 33.77
C ASP A 41 12.11 2.43 32.67
N GLN A 42 12.56 3.35 31.79
CA GLN A 42 13.45 3.07 30.67
C GLN A 42 12.87 2.04 29.68
N GLY A 43 11.59 2.19 29.34
CA GLY A 43 10.92 1.40 28.32
C GLY A 43 10.45 0.01 28.77
N LYS A 44 10.72 -0.39 30.03
CA LYS A 44 10.27 -1.70 30.54
C LYS A 44 8.75 -1.83 30.58
N THR A 45 8.06 -0.73 30.88
CA THR A 45 6.61 -0.64 30.81
C THR A 45 6.19 0.66 30.14
N PHE A 46 5.18 0.57 29.28
CA PHE A 46 4.54 1.68 28.60
C PHE A 46 3.08 1.78 29.01
N SER A 47 2.62 3.00 29.30
CA SER A 47 1.21 3.30 29.57
C SER A 47 0.72 4.35 28.58
N LYS A 48 -0.53 4.21 28.14
CA LYS A 48 -1.19 5.15 27.23
C LYS A 48 -1.15 6.58 27.81
N PHE A 49 -0.68 7.54 27.01
CA PHE A 49 -0.52 8.95 27.37
C PHE A 49 -1.54 9.85 26.66
N THR A 50 -1.84 9.56 25.39
CA THR A 50 -2.97 10.14 24.66
C THR A 50 -4.04 9.08 24.39
N ASP A 51 -5.28 9.51 24.21
CA ASP A 51 -6.39 8.63 23.84
C ASP A 51 -7.33 9.40 22.91
N HIS A 52 -7.09 9.32 21.61
CA HIS A 52 -7.86 10.06 20.61
C HIS A 52 -8.13 9.22 19.35
N PRO A 53 -9.31 9.36 18.70
CA PRO A 53 -9.61 8.62 17.45
C PRO A 53 -8.76 9.03 16.23
N ALA A 54 -8.12 10.18 16.29
CA ALA A 54 -7.16 10.63 15.28
C ALA A 54 -5.75 10.25 15.73
N LEU A 55 -4.85 10.06 14.77
CA LEU A 55 -3.49 9.60 15.04
C LEU A 55 -2.70 10.65 15.83
N ASP A 56 -2.00 10.17 16.86
CA ASP A 56 -0.95 10.89 17.57
C ASP A 56 0.38 10.11 17.43
N TYR A 57 1.43 10.76 16.91
CA TYR A 57 2.72 10.11 16.62
C TYR A 57 3.92 11.06 16.72
N ASP A 58 5.13 10.51 16.54
CA ASP A 58 6.41 11.25 16.51
C ASP A 58 6.63 12.17 17.72
N ALA A 59 6.31 11.66 18.92
CA ALA A 59 6.43 12.39 20.18
C ALA A 59 7.89 12.56 20.67
N VAL A 60 8.17 13.72 21.25
CA VAL A 60 9.43 14.05 21.93
C VAL A 60 9.19 14.69 23.29
N ILE A 61 10.11 14.44 24.22
CA ILE A 61 10.07 14.97 25.59
C ILE A 61 10.95 16.21 25.66
N SER A 62 10.48 17.28 26.30
CA SER A 62 11.28 18.48 26.53
C SER A 62 12.51 18.17 27.42
N PRO A 63 13.66 18.87 27.24
CA PRO A 63 14.86 18.61 28.03
C PRO A 63 14.67 18.78 29.55
N ASP A 64 13.74 19.65 29.96
CA ASP A 64 13.37 19.84 31.37
C ASP A 64 12.41 18.76 31.90
N GLY A 65 11.97 17.83 31.05
CA GLY A 65 11.12 16.70 31.39
C GLY A 65 9.71 17.08 31.78
N LYS A 66 9.20 18.24 31.37
CA LYS A 66 7.85 18.73 31.75
C LYS A 66 6.81 18.59 30.65
N TRP A 67 7.23 18.54 29.40
CA TRP A 67 6.34 18.61 28.25
C TRP A 67 6.59 17.46 27.28
N VAL A 68 5.51 16.99 26.66
CA VAL A 68 5.56 16.13 25.48
C VAL A 68 5.02 16.93 24.31
N VAL A 69 5.80 17.04 23.23
CA VAL A 69 5.37 17.60 21.94
C VAL A 69 5.24 16.44 20.97
N PHE A 70 4.16 16.42 20.19
CA PHE A 70 3.85 15.31 19.29
C PHE A 70 3.02 15.79 18.11
N THR A 71 3.01 15.00 17.04
CA THR A 71 2.18 15.25 15.87
C THR A 71 0.81 14.67 16.08
N SER A 72 -0.24 15.44 15.79
CA SER A 72 -1.63 14.98 15.84
C SER A 72 -2.40 15.38 14.60
N GLU A 73 -3.23 14.48 14.10
CA GLU A 73 -4.09 14.70 12.94
C GLU A 73 -5.52 15.12 13.31
N ARG A 74 -5.77 15.43 14.60
CA ARG A 74 -7.11 15.73 15.11
C ARG A 74 -7.78 16.96 14.51
N SER A 75 -7.06 17.80 13.77
CA SER A 75 -7.60 18.97 13.05
C SER A 75 -7.88 18.68 11.56
N GLY A 76 -7.61 17.47 11.07
CA GLY A 76 -7.74 17.06 9.67
C GLY A 76 -6.46 17.20 8.85
N ILE A 77 -5.45 17.88 9.40
CA ILE A 77 -4.07 17.93 8.89
C ILE A 77 -3.10 17.64 10.05
N PRO A 78 -1.94 17.01 9.82
CA PRO A 78 -0.95 16.80 10.88
C PRO A 78 -0.41 18.13 11.42
N GLN A 79 -0.52 18.33 12.72
CA GLN A 79 -0.05 19.53 13.42
C GLN A 79 0.67 19.17 14.72
N LEU A 80 1.52 20.09 15.20
CA LEU A 80 2.20 19.92 16.49
C LEU A 80 1.28 20.28 17.66
N TYR A 81 1.09 19.31 18.54
CA TYR A 81 0.39 19.42 19.82
C TYR A 81 1.37 19.31 20.98
N ILE A 82 0.95 19.83 22.13
CA ILE A 82 1.72 19.79 23.38
C ILE A 82 0.83 19.37 24.55
N GLN A 83 1.38 18.59 25.45
CA GLN A 83 0.73 18.18 26.71
C GLN A 83 1.76 18.16 27.86
N PRO A 84 1.38 18.61 29.08
CA PRO A 84 2.18 18.38 30.28
C PRO A 84 2.40 16.88 30.52
N ILE A 85 3.63 16.46 30.82
CA ILE A 85 3.95 15.05 31.03
C ILE A 85 3.27 14.45 32.27
N ASP A 86 2.92 15.31 33.23
CA ASP A 86 2.23 14.93 34.46
C ASP A 86 0.72 14.74 34.26
N GLY A 87 0.21 15.01 33.05
CA GLY A 87 -1.19 14.88 32.70
C GLY A 87 -2.10 15.93 33.36
N THR A 88 -1.55 17.05 33.83
CA THR A 88 -2.33 18.11 34.50
C THR A 88 -3.29 18.86 33.59
N SER A 89 -3.11 18.76 32.26
CA SER A 89 -4.06 19.28 31.27
C SER A 89 -4.14 18.38 30.04
N ASP A 90 -5.22 18.53 29.29
CA ASP A 90 -5.42 17.88 27.99
C ASP A 90 -4.42 18.42 26.94
N PRO A 91 -4.15 17.65 25.88
CA PRO A 91 -3.35 18.15 24.78
C PRO A 91 -3.96 19.37 24.10
N ARG A 92 -3.11 20.31 23.70
CA ARG A 92 -3.51 21.53 22.98
C ARG A 92 -2.60 21.79 21.77
N LEU A 93 -3.12 22.52 20.79
CA LEU A 93 -2.33 22.95 19.64
C LEU A 93 -1.15 23.81 20.11
N LEU A 94 0.06 23.46 19.68
CA LEU A 94 1.28 24.23 19.96
C LEU A 94 1.53 25.27 18.88
N LEU A 95 1.34 24.88 17.61
CA LEU A 95 1.71 25.66 16.43
C LEU A 95 0.54 25.73 15.45
N LYS A 96 0.01 26.94 15.24
CA LYS A 96 -1.04 27.19 14.24
C LYS A 96 -0.45 27.17 12.83
N SER A 97 -1.02 26.35 11.96
CA SER A 97 -0.63 26.16 10.57
C SER A 97 -1.86 25.76 9.73
N ASP A 98 -1.81 26.00 8.42
CA ASP A 98 -2.74 25.47 7.40
C ASP A 98 -2.08 24.38 6.53
N SER A 99 -0.87 23.95 6.90
CA SER A 99 -0.08 22.88 6.28
C SER A 99 0.43 21.87 7.31
N PHE A 100 0.99 20.78 6.81
CA PHE A 100 1.63 19.69 7.56
C PHE A 100 2.78 20.18 8.44
N GLN A 101 2.76 19.76 9.72
CA GLN A 101 3.85 19.94 10.68
C GLN A 101 4.09 18.62 11.44
N ASP A 102 5.32 18.10 11.42
CA ASP A 102 5.67 16.78 11.96
C ASP A 102 7.10 16.74 12.52
N GLN A 103 7.46 15.63 13.19
CA GLN A 103 8.83 15.24 13.54
C GLN A 103 9.61 16.28 14.36
N ALA A 104 8.93 16.89 15.33
CA ALA A 104 9.54 17.89 16.19
C ALA A 104 10.71 17.34 17.02
N VAL A 105 11.75 18.14 17.23
CA VAL A 105 12.88 17.87 18.13
C VAL A 105 13.30 19.12 18.89
N PHE A 106 13.74 18.95 20.13
CA PHE A 106 14.21 20.06 20.97
C PHE A 106 15.70 20.35 20.77
N SER A 107 16.07 21.63 20.85
CA SER A 107 17.45 22.01 21.19
C SER A 107 17.79 21.51 22.59
N LEU A 108 19.05 21.18 22.88
CA LEU A 108 19.43 20.62 24.19
C LEU A 108 19.10 21.57 25.36
N ASP A 109 19.18 22.88 25.12
CA ASP A 109 18.83 23.90 26.11
C ASP A 109 17.32 24.14 26.26
N GLY A 110 16.49 23.46 25.47
CA GLY A 110 15.02 23.55 25.49
C GLY A 110 14.45 24.88 24.99
N LYS A 111 15.27 25.77 24.41
CA LYS A 111 14.81 27.10 23.96
C LYS A 111 14.18 27.09 22.58
N PHE A 112 14.47 26.09 21.75
CA PHE A 112 13.96 25.98 20.39
C PHE A 112 13.42 24.59 20.14
N ILE A 113 12.46 24.52 19.23
CA ILE A 113 12.10 23.28 18.53
C ILE A 113 12.49 23.43 17.05
N ALA A 114 13.05 22.37 16.48
CA ALA A 114 13.05 22.17 15.03
C ALA A 114 11.94 21.17 14.68
N PHE A 115 11.38 21.27 13.48
CA PHE A 115 10.30 20.41 13.01
C PHE A 115 10.30 20.38 11.48
N VAL A 116 9.69 19.34 10.91
CA VAL A 116 9.40 19.28 9.47
C VAL A 116 8.09 20.02 9.22
N GLY A 117 8.07 20.89 8.22
CA GLY A 117 6.90 21.63 7.81
C GLY A 117 6.83 21.81 6.30
N SER A 118 5.67 22.22 5.78
CA SER A 118 5.48 22.37 4.33
C SER A 118 4.61 23.55 3.91
N HIS A 119 4.51 24.56 4.79
CA HIS A 119 3.76 25.80 4.52
C HIS A 119 4.36 26.60 3.35
N GLU A 120 5.61 26.35 2.97
CA GLU A 120 6.28 26.99 1.83
C GLU A 120 6.38 26.10 0.58
N GLY A 121 5.79 24.89 0.58
CA GLY A 121 5.72 24.01 -0.59
C GLY A 121 5.90 22.53 -0.28
N ASN A 122 7.17 22.11 -0.17
CA ASN A 122 7.64 20.75 0.14
C ASN A 122 8.03 20.61 1.62
N ALA A 123 8.32 19.37 2.05
CA ALA A 123 8.82 19.08 3.39
C ALA A 123 10.21 19.70 3.62
N GLU A 124 10.29 20.61 4.57
CA GLU A 124 11.46 21.41 4.92
C GLU A 124 11.65 21.45 6.43
N ILE A 125 12.87 21.71 6.91
CA ILE A 125 13.16 21.84 8.34
C ILE A 125 13.06 23.30 8.75
N TYR A 126 12.18 23.56 9.69
CA TYR A 126 12.02 24.87 10.31
C TYR A 126 12.43 24.81 11.76
N HIS A 127 12.75 25.97 12.33
CA HIS A 127 12.86 26.11 13.77
C HIS A 127 12.11 27.33 14.31
N ILE A 128 11.72 27.28 15.58
CA ILE A 128 11.00 28.36 16.27
C ILE A 128 11.33 28.34 17.76
N PRO A 129 11.35 29.51 18.46
CA PRO A 129 11.46 29.53 19.91
C PRO A 129 10.33 28.74 20.58
N PHE A 130 10.70 27.85 21.50
CA PHE A 130 9.74 27.05 22.25
C PHE A 130 9.10 27.86 23.39
N GLN A 131 7.78 28.02 23.33
CA GLN A 131 7.00 28.74 24.33
C GLN A 131 5.77 27.90 24.73
N PRO A 132 5.92 26.98 25.71
CA PRO A 132 4.90 25.99 26.06
C PRO A 132 3.64 26.57 26.72
N ASP A 133 3.60 27.88 26.98
CA ASP A 133 2.43 28.57 27.53
C ASP A 133 1.67 29.40 26.46
N SER A 134 2.16 29.40 25.21
CA SER A 134 1.58 30.18 24.10
C SER A 134 1.12 29.30 22.94
N LEU A 135 0.23 29.85 22.11
CA LEU A 135 -0.05 29.32 20.77
C LEU A 135 0.88 30.03 19.78
N LEU A 136 1.75 29.27 19.14
CA LEU A 136 2.69 29.77 18.13
C LEU A 136 2.01 29.87 16.76
N ASP A 137 2.62 30.64 15.86
CA ASP A 137 2.18 30.80 14.48
C ASP A 137 3.32 30.42 13.54
N VAL A 138 3.05 29.52 12.59
CA VAL A 138 4.05 28.97 11.67
C VAL A 138 4.74 30.05 10.84
N SER A 139 4.08 31.18 10.57
CA SER A 139 4.67 32.32 9.85
C SER A 139 5.87 32.97 10.54
N LYS A 140 6.13 32.63 11.81
CA LYS A 140 7.30 33.09 12.58
C LYS A 140 8.45 32.08 12.58
N ALA A 141 8.25 30.90 12.02
CA ALA A 141 9.30 29.89 11.92
C ALA A 141 10.34 30.34 10.87
N ILE A 142 11.59 29.95 11.09
CA ILE A 142 12.68 30.22 10.13
C ILE A 142 12.99 28.89 9.42
N ASN A 143 12.95 28.92 8.09
CA ASN A 143 13.34 27.80 7.23
C ASN A 143 14.85 27.62 7.25
N LEU A 144 15.34 26.43 7.59
CA LEU A 144 16.76 26.10 7.63
C LEU A 144 17.27 25.48 6.32
N THR A 145 16.42 24.81 5.54
CA THR A 145 16.90 23.86 4.51
C THR A 145 16.50 24.16 3.06
N ASN A 146 15.66 25.17 2.84
CA ASN A 146 15.15 25.71 1.57
C ASN A 146 15.77 25.12 0.27
N HIS A 147 15.18 24.03 -0.20
CA HIS A 147 15.54 23.29 -1.40
C HIS A 147 14.32 22.57 -2.01
N PRO A 148 14.22 22.36 -3.33
CA PRO A 148 13.11 21.59 -3.92
C PRO A 148 12.96 20.11 -3.47
N GLY A 149 13.88 19.60 -2.63
CA GLY A 149 13.90 18.21 -2.18
C GLY A 149 13.31 18.12 -0.78
N GLY A 150 12.81 16.95 -0.38
CA GLY A 150 12.26 16.75 0.95
C GLY A 150 13.36 16.62 2.01
N ASP A 151 13.15 17.25 3.17
CA ASP A 151 14.02 17.19 4.34
C ASP A 151 13.28 16.66 5.57
N PHE A 152 13.86 15.64 6.21
CA PHE A 152 13.16 14.82 7.19
C PHE A 152 14.01 14.54 8.43
N ARG A 153 13.33 14.18 9.53
CA ARG A 153 13.91 13.62 10.76
C ARG A 153 15.06 14.45 11.34
N PRO A 154 14.85 15.76 11.62
CA PRO A 154 15.89 16.60 12.18
C PRO A 154 16.40 16.07 13.54
N SER A 155 17.67 16.31 13.84
CA SER A 155 18.28 16.01 15.13
C SER A 155 19.35 17.04 15.49
N TYR A 156 19.17 17.72 16.62
CA TYR A 156 20.17 18.64 17.15
C TYR A 156 21.41 17.91 17.67
N SER A 157 22.58 18.50 17.44
CA SER A 157 23.80 18.13 18.15
C SER A 157 23.69 18.49 19.64
N PRO A 158 24.42 17.82 20.54
CA PRO A 158 24.38 18.12 21.97
C PRO A 158 24.80 19.55 22.32
N ASP A 159 25.69 20.16 21.53
CA ASP A 159 26.07 21.58 21.72
C ASP A 159 25.04 22.57 21.15
N GLY A 160 23.99 22.10 20.48
CA GLY A 160 22.95 22.89 19.84
C GLY A 160 23.40 23.68 18.61
N GLN A 161 24.64 23.49 18.14
CA GLN A 161 25.18 24.27 17.02
C GLN A 161 24.80 23.70 15.66
N TRP A 162 24.46 22.41 15.58
CA TRP A 162 24.19 21.70 14.35
C TRP A 162 22.84 21.00 14.39
N VAL A 163 22.23 20.86 13.22
CA VAL A 163 21.08 19.99 12.96
C VAL A 163 21.51 19.00 11.89
N ALA A 164 21.41 17.70 12.18
CA ALA A 164 21.53 16.64 11.20
C ALA A 164 20.13 16.21 10.73
N PHE A 165 20.00 15.82 9.47
CA PHE A 165 18.72 15.44 8.87
C PHE A 165 18.89 14.56 7.64
N SER A 166 17.82 13.87 7.25
CA SER A 166 17.74 13.10 6.01
C SER A 166 17.23 13.99 4.88
N SER A 167 17.77 13.84 3.67
CA SER A 167 17.33 14.64 2.52
C SER A 167 17.50 13.92 1.19
N ASP A 168 16.52 14.10 0.30
CA ASP A 168 16.57 13.63 -1.09
C ASP A 168 17.07 14.69 -2.09
N ARG A 169 17.53 15.87 -1.61
CA ARG A 169 17.90 17.03 -2.44
C ARG A 169 18.85 16.79 -3.61
N ASP A 170 19.74 15.81 -3.49
CA ASP A 170 20.77 15.52 -4.50
C ASP A 170 20.35 14.42 -5.48
N TYR A 171 19.11 13.92 -5.38
CA TYR A 171 18.65 12.79 -6.14
C TYR A 171 17.47 13.10 -7.03
N LYS A 172 17.58 12.66 -8.28
CA LYS A 172 16.46 12.66 -9.21
C LYS A 172 15.51 11.55 -8.83
N VAL A 173 14.28 11.93 -8.53
CA VAL A 173 13.17 11.01 -8.33
C VAL A 173 12.92 10.27 -9.65
N LYS A 174 12.76 8.94 -9.59
CA LYS A 174 12.51 8.11 -10.78
C LYS A 174 11.54 6.97 -10.45
N PRO A 175 10.70 6.50 -11.38
CA PRO A 175 9.98 5.24 -11.24
C PRO A 175 10.81 4.07 -10.67
N ASP A 176 10.19 3.31 -9.78
CA ASP A 176 10.74 2.10 -9.17
C ASP A 176 10.82 0.95 -10.19
N GLU A 177 11.94 0.22 -10.18
CA GLU A 177 12.22 -0.86 -11.12
C GLU A 177 11.22 -2.03 -11.02
N GLN A 178 10.69 -2.31 -9.81
CA GLN A 178 9.73 -3.39 -9.60
C GLN A 178 8.28 -2.90 -9.73
N ASN A 179 8.04 -1.62 -9.47
CA ASN A 179 6.72 -1.01 -9.44
C ASN A 179 6.71 0.29 -10.24
N PRO A 180 6.46 0.23 -11.56
CA PRO A 180 6.65 1.36 -12.48
C PRO A 180 5.72 2.56 -12.23
N PHE A 181 4.73 2.43 -11.34
CA PHE A 181 3.79 3.49 -10.95
C PHE A 181 4.14 4.12 -9.59
N SER A 182 5.26 3.73 -8.99
CA SER A 182 5.75 4.27 -7.73
C SER A 182 7.07 4.99 -7.97
N MET A 183 7.27 6.15 -7.35
CA MET A 183 8.53 6.87 -7.48
C MET A 183 9.55 6.37 -6.46
N GLN A 184 10.67 5.85 -6.94
CA GLN A 184 11.87 5.62 -6.16
C GLN A 184 12.56 6.95 -5.82
N ARG A 185 12.85 7.13 -4.54
CA ARG A 185 13.69 8.20 -4.02
C ARG A 185 14.95 7.60 -3.41
N THR A 186 15.97 8.42 -3.25
CA THR A 186 17.15 8.07 -2.46
C THR A 186 17.44 9.27 -1.58
N GLY A 187 18.06 9.04 -0.43
CA GLY A 187 18.20 10.05 0.60
C GLY A 187 19.52 9.89 1.33
N GLU A 188 20.06 11.02 1.80
CA GLU A 188 21.33 11.08 2.52
C GLU A 188 21.19 11.85 3.80
N ILE A 189 22.18 11.65 4.68
CA ILE A 189 22.35 12.46 5.85
C ILE A 189 23.12 13.74 5.49
N TYR A 190 22.54 14.87 5.90
CA TYR A 190 23.16 16.19 5.87
C TYR A 190 23.30 16.72 7.29
N LYS A 191 24.15 17.74 7.43
CA LYS A 191 24.15 18.62 8.58
C LYS A 191 24.18 20.08 8.15
N ILE A 192 23.59 20.92 8.98
CA ILE A 192 23.58 22.37 8.82
C ILE A 192 23.75 23.03 10.19
N LYS A 193 24.28 24.24 10.25
CA LYS A 193 24.27 25.01 11.49
C LYS A 193 22.84 25.37 11.87
N ALA A 194 22.59 25.52 13.17
CA ALA A 194 21.28 25.93 13.68
C ALA A 194 20.85 27.34 13.24
N ASP A 195 21.73 28.12 12.62
CA ASP A 195 21.43 29.42 11.99
C ASP A 195 21.17 29.32 10.47
N GLY A 196 21.16 28.10 9.90
CA GLY A 196 20.95 27.84 8.47
C GLY A 196 22.21 27.94 7.60
N SER A 197 23.39 28.16 8.18
CA SER A 197 24.65 28.23 7.42
C SER A 197 25.42 26.89 7.40
N ASP A 198 26.49 26.82 6.58
CA ASP A 198 27.43 25.68 6.51
C ASP A 198 26.79 24.29 6.26
N LEU A 199 25.77 24.25 5.39
CA LEU A 199 25.19 23.00 4.90
C LEU A 199 26.27 22.07 4.33
N THR A 200 26.31 20.82 4.82
CA THR A 200 27.28 19.80 4.41
C THR A 200 26.60 18.44 4.28
N ARG A 201 26.80 17.76 3.15
CA ARG A 201 26.41 16.35 2.94
C ARG A 201 27.38 15.42 3.67
N LEU A 202 26.86 14.46 4.43
CA LEU A 202 27.67 13.52 5.24
C LEU A 202 27.76 12.11 4.63
N THR A 203 26.71 11.65 3.96
CA THR A 203 26.68 10.33 3.31
C THR A 203 26.53 10.47 1.78
N ASN A 204 26.97 9.44 1.04
CA ASN A 204 26.85 9.39 -0.41
C ASN A 204 26.70 7.93 -0.87
N SER A 205 25.47 7.53 -1.19
CA SER A 205 25.08 6.17 -1.57
C SER A 205 23.90 6.15 -2.55
N ASP A 206 23.86 5.16 -3.44
CA ASP A 206 22.72 4.96 -4.35
C ASP A 206 21.46 4.38 -3.66
N THR A 207 21.34 4.52 -2.34
CA THR A 207 20.25 4.02 -1.50
C THR A 207 19.82 5.07 -0.48
N TRP A 208 18.82 4.76 0.34
CA TRP A 208 18.39 5.67 1.41
C TRP A 208 19.20 5.46 2.71
N ASP A 209 19.79 6.53 3.20
CA ASP A 209 20.29 6.69 4.57
C ASP A 209 19.39 7.70 5.30
N GLY A 210 18.87 7.35 6.49
CA GLY A 210 17.85 8.16 7.15
C GLY A 210 17.79 8.11 8.68
N SER A 211 16.96 8.99 9.23
CA SER A 211 16.71 9.23 10.65
C SER A 211 17.99 9.38 11.50
N PRO A 212 18.82 10.42 11.26
CA PRO A 212 20.07 10.60 11.99
C PRO A 212 19.83 10.98 13.47
N LYS A 213 20.70 10.47 14.35
CA LYS A 213 20.77 10.82 15.78
C LYS A 213 22.21 11.01 16.23
N TRP A 214 22.46 12.06 16.98
CA TRP A 214 23.78 12.33 17.55
C TRP A 214 24.09 11.48 18.79
N SER A 215 25.36 11.15 19.00
CA SER A 215 25.86 10.69 20.31
C SER A 215 25.81 11.82 21.35
N GLU A 216 25.75 11.49 22.64
CA GLU A 216 25.71 12.49 23.74
C GLU A 216 26.93 13.42 23.76
N ASP A 217 28.09 12.95 23.32
CA ASP A 217 29.31 13.75 23.20
C ASP A 217 29.44 14.49 21.86
N GLY A 218 28.51 14.28 20.93
CA GLY A 218 28.49 14.89 19.61
C GLY A 218 29.58 14.40 18.65
N SER A 219 30.30 13.33 19.00
CA SER A 219 31.40 12.80 18.20
C SER A 219 30.95 11.88 17.05
N GLU A 220 29.79 11.23 17.20
CA GLU A 220 29.23 10.26 16.26
C GLU A 220 27.78 10.59 15.88
N ILE A 221 27.36 10.11 14.71
CA ILE A 221 25.98 10.14 14.22
C ILE A 221 25.58 8.70 13.86
N TYR A 222 24.41 8.29 14.33
CA TYR A 222 23.77 7.01 14.03
C TYR A 222 22.56 7.23 13.13
N PHE A 223 22.31 6.31 12.21
CA PHE A 223 21.25 6.42 11.20
C PHE A 223 20.92 5.01 10.69
N TYR A 224 19.79 4.81 10.03
CA TYR A 224 19.58 3.56 9.30
C TYR A 224 20.07 3.70 7.86
N SER A 225 20.49 2.59 7.25
CA SER A 225 21.08 2.56 5.91
C SER A 225 20.59 1.35 5.13
N LEU A 226 20.22 1.56 3.87
CA LEU A 226 19.86 0.50 2.91
C LEU A 226 21.06 -0.03 2.10
N ARG A 227 22.28 0.41 2.37
CA ARG A 227 23.48 0.02 1.61
C ARG A 227 23.85 -1.47 1.66
N HIS A 228 23.39 -2.22 2.67
CA HIS A 228 23.79 -3.62 2.89
C HIS A 228 22.72 -4.65 2.49
N GLY A 229 21.76 -4.27 1.64
CA GLY A 229 20.75 -5.17 1.07
C GLY A 229 19.38 -4.53 1.00
N LYS A 230 18.34 -5.32 0.74
CA LYS A 230 16.95 -4.82 0.70
C LYS A 230 16.36 -4.51 2.10
N THR A 231 17.15 -4.69 3.16
CA THR A 231 16.71 -4.54 4.56
C THR A 231 17.54 -3.44 5.23
N PRO A 232 16.91 -2.34 5.70
CA PRO A 232 17.60 -1.29 6.46
C PRO A 232 18.30 -1.85 7.70
N GLY A 233 19.55 -1.42 7.93
CA GLY A 233 20.34 -1.73 9.14
C GLY A 233 20.85 -0.46 9.83
N ILE A 234 21.18 -0.54 11.12
CA ILE A 234 21.74 0.60 11.87
C ILE A 234 23.19 0.81 11.49
N ALA A 235 23.53 2.03 11.10
CA ALA A 235 24.85 2.50 10.75
C ALA A 235 25.32 3.62 11.68
N THR A 236 26.62 3.87 11.66
CA THR A 236 27.26 4.97 12.40
C THR A 236 28.38 5.60 11.58
N MET A 237 28.67 6.86 11.88
CA MET A 237 29.79 7.63 11.34
C MET A 237 30.26 8.67 12.36
N LYS A 238 31.45 9.23 12.15
CA LYS A 238 31.87 10.45 12.85
C LYS A 238 31.01 11.64 12.44
N ALA A 239 30.93 12.65 13.31
CA ALA A 239 30.20 13.91 13.04
C ALA A 239 30.67 14.67 11.79
N ASP A 240 31.85 14.36 11.25
CA ASP A 240 32.38 14.91 9.99
C ASP A 240 32.05 14.05 8.76
N GLY A 241 31.28 12.97 8.92
CA GLY A 241 30.86 12.04 7.87
C GLY A 241 31.83 10.90 7.61
N LYS A 242 33.00 10.86 8.27
CA LYS A 242 34.01 9.81 8.07
C LYS A 242 33.70 8.54 8.88
N ASP A 243 34.44 7.48 8.57
CA ASP A 243 34.42 6.20 9.28
C ASP A 243 33.03 5.54 9.35
N GLN A 244 32.29 5.61 8.23
CA GLN A 244 30.95 5.03 8.12
C GLN A 244 31.01 3.50 8.21
N LYS A 245 30.17 2.90 9.06
CA LYS A 245 30.05 1.44 9.21
C LYS A 245 28.61 1.04 9.58
N VAL A 246 28.12 -0.06 9.01
CA VAL A 246 26.88 -0.70 9.44
C VAL A 246 27.17 -1.62 10.62
N LEU A 247 26.33 -1.55 11.64
CA LEU A 247 26.49 -2.25 12.92
C LEU A 247 25.61 -3.51 13.02
N THR A 248 24.42 -3.52 12.41
CA THR A 248 23.49 -4.66 12.46
C THR A 248 23.60 -5.52 11.21
N ASP A 249 23.23 -6.80 11.31
CA ASP A 249 23.08 -7.68 10.15
C ASP A 249 21.67 -7.56 9.53
N SER A 250 21.40 -8.36 8.49
CA SER A 250 20.12 -8.34 7.77
C SER A 250 19.02 -9.22 8.40
N SER A 251 19.21 -9.72 9.63
CA SER A 251 18.23 -10.57 10.32
C SER A 251 16.96 -9.81 10.71
N TYR A 252 17.10 -8.49 10.88
CA TYR A 252 16.02 -7.59 11.28
C TYR A 252 16.03 -6.36 10.37
N MET A 253 14.84 -5.82 10.11
CA MET A 253 14.71 -4.47 9.58
C MET A 253 14.94 -3.51 10.74
N ALA A 254 15.87 -2.57 10.60
CA ALA A 254 16.15 -1.59 11.64
C ALA A 254 15.99 -0.17 11.10
N ILE A 255 14.93 0.50 11.53
CA ILE A 255 14.55 1.87 11.13
C ILE A 255 14.37 2.76 12.36
N SER A 256 14.43 4.08 12.16
CA SER A 256 14.25 5.10 13.20
C SER A 256 15.10 4.87 14.46
N PRO A 257 16.44 4.78 14.34
CA PRO A 257 17.29 4.56 15.49
C PRO A 257 17.15 5.69 16.52
N HIS A 258 17.30 5.35 17.79
CA HIS A 258 17.38 6.29 18.90
C HIS A 258 18.45 5.85 19.89
N TRP A 259 19.27 6.80 20.34
CA TRP A 259 20.39 6.50 21.24
C TRP A 259 19.92 6.36 22.70
N LEU A 260 20.32 5.29 23.39
CA LEU A 260 19.94 4.99 24.78
C LEU A 260 21.09 5.14 25.79
N GLY A 261 22.30 5.46 25.33
CA GLY A 261 23.48 5.51 26.19
C GLY A 261 24.35 4.28 26.13
N GLN A 262 25.66 4.47 26.36
CA GLN A 262 26.63 3.39 26.55
C GLN A 262 26.66 2.35 25.41
N ASN A 263 26.64 2.80 24.15
CA ASN A 263 26.61 1.93 22.96
C ASN A 263 25.32 1.10 22.80
N ARG A 264 24.21 1.57 23.37
CA ARG A 264 22.88 0.95 23.24
C ARG A 264 21.97 1.84 22.40
N TYR A 265 21.20 1.21 21.53
CA TYR A 265 20.35 1.90 20.54
C TYR A 265 18.99 1.21 20.49
N ALA A 266 17.92 1.98 20.57
CA ALA A 266 16.60 1.51 20.23
C ALA A 266 16.35 1.68 18.73
N PHE A 267 15.54 0.81 18.14
CA PHE A 267 15.06 0.95 16.77
C PHE A 267 13.74 0.21 16.59
N SER A 268 12.95 0.65 15.62
CA SER A 268 11.74 -0.04 15.21
C SER A 268 12.07 -1.13 14.20
N SER A 269 11.47 -2.31 14.37
CA SER A 269 11.69 -3.47 13.52
C SER A 269 10.40 -4.15 13.13
N LEU A 270 10.15 -4.21 11.82
CA LEU A 270 9.04 -4.97 11.25
C LEU A 270 9.37 -6.47 11.21
N ASN A 271 8.55 -7.28 11.86
CA ASN A 271 8.58 -8.74 11.74
C ASN A 271 7.48 -9.19 10.76
N ARG A 272 7.89 -9.52 9.54
CA ARG A 272 6.98 -9.95 8.46
C ARG A 272 6.33 -11.32 8.70
N GLU A 273 6.98 -12.20 9.47
CA GLU A 273 6.41 -13.54 9.76
C GLU A 273 5.23 -13.45 10.74
N LYS A 274 5.29 -12.50 11.66
CA LYS A 274 4.26 -12.28 12.69
C LYS A 274 3.32 -11.11 12.37
N ASP A 275 3.61 -10.35 11.32
CA ASP A 275 2.90 -9.12 10.95
C ASP A 275 2.82 -8.11 12.11
N ARG A 276 3.98 -7.85 12.75
CA ARG A 276 4.09 -6.98 13.94
C ARG A 276 5.29 -6.07 13.89
N VAL A 277 5.22 -4.95 14.61
CA VAL A 277 6.36 -4.05 14.82
C VAL A 277 6.88 -4.13 16.25
N TYR A 278 8.18 -4.37 16.39
CA TYR A 278 8.87 -4.44 17.67
C TYR A 278 9.74 -3.21 17.88
N LEU A 279 9.81 -2.76 19.13
CA LEU A 279 10.85 -1.86 19.60
C LEU A 279 11.99 -2.71 20.17
N LEU A 280 13.12 -2.74 19.47
CA LEU A 280 14.30 -3.53 19.81
C LEU A 280 15.43 -2.65 20.31
N GLU A 281 16.22 -3.16 21.25
CA GLU A 281 17.48 -2.57 21.71
C GLU A 281 18.65 -3.36 21.15
N PHE A 282 19.61 -2.67 20.55
CA PHE A 282 20.88 -3.23 20.09
C PHE A 282 22.04 -2.66 20.92
N ASN A 283 22.94 -3.54 21.37
CA ASN A 283 24.19 -3.14 22.02
C ASN A 283 25.37 -3.36 21.06
N SER A 284 26.03 -2.29 20.61
CA SER A 284 27.11 -2.40 19.63
C SER A 284 28.45 -2.88 20.20
N GLN A 285 28.58 -3.02 21.54
CA GLN A 285 29.76 -3.65 22.15
C GLN A 285 29.63 -5.18 22.21
N THR A 286 28.45 -5.68 22.59
CA THR A 286 28.20 -7.13 22.74
C THR A 286 27.61 -7.77 21.49
N ASN A 287 27.09 -6.97 20.56
CA ASN A 287 26.33 -7.38 19.39
C ASN A 287 25.04 -8.15 19.76
N GLU A 288 24.47 -7.83 20.92
CA GLU A 288 23.23 -8.42 21.41
C GLU A 288 22.04 -7.55 21.01
N ILE A 289 20.91 -8.21 20.72
CA ILE A 289 19.62 -7.57 20.48
C ILE A 289 18.65 -8.09 21.55
N ASP A 290 17.97 -7.16 22.23
CA ASP A 290 16.90 -7.44 23.19
C ASP A 290 15.62 -6.70 22.77
N THR A 291 14.50 -7.07 23.38
CA THR A 291 13.22 -6.41 23.17
C THR A 291 12.99 -5.38 24.27
N LEU A 292 12.85 -4.10 23.91
CA LEU A 292 12.52 -3.04 24.88
C LEU A 292 11.11 -3.21 25.46
N ASN A 293 10.18 -3.67 24.63
CA ASN A 293 8.81 -3.96 25.02
C ASN A 293 8.33 -5.31 24.49
N SER A 294 7.93 -6.23 25.37
CA SER A 294 7.31 -7.52 25.00
C SER A 294 5.77 -7.48 24.99
N GLY A 295 5.19 -6.28 25.10
CA GLY A 295 3.75 -6.06 25.22
C GLY A 295 2.92 -6.37 23.99
N ILE A 296 1.61 -6.10 24.12
CA ILE A 296 0.60 -6.28 23.08
C ILE A 296 0.55 -5.13 22.07
N GLU A 297 1.35 -4.08 22.25
CA GLU A 297 1.36 -2.90 21.38
C GLU A 297 2.48 -3.02 20.34
N ASP A 298 2.22 -2.55 19.13
CA ASP A 298 3.22 -2.40 18.09
C ASP A 298 3.75 -0.96 18.12
N PHE A 299 4.98 -0.80 18.63
CA PHE A 299 5.57 0.52 18.88
C PHE A 299 6.55 0.96 17.80
N PHE A 300 6.43 2.24 17.46
CA PHE A 300 7.23 2.96 16.50
C PHE A 300 7.91 4.15 17.20
N ASN A 301 9.08 4.55 16.67
CA ASN A 301 9.83 5.76 16.98
C ASN A 301 9.86 6.12 18.48
N VAL A 302 10.93 5.72 19.16
CA VAL A 302 11.11 6.05 20.57
C VAL A 302 11.88 7.36 20.73
N SER A 303 11.51 8.14 21.74
CA SER A 303 12.28 9.29 22.23
C SER A 303 12.51 9.16 23.73
N THR A 304 13.72 9.48 24.18
CA THR A 304 14.09 9.51 25.60
C THR A 304 13.98 10.92 26.17
N GLY A 305 13.81 11.02 27.48
CA GLY A 305 13.86 12.25 28.26
C GLY A 305 14.64 12.06 29.56
N PRO A 306 14.71 13.09 30.41
CA PRO A 306 15.41 12.99 31.69
C PRO A 306 14.74 11.95 32.61
N GLY A 307 15.49 11.45 33.60
CA GLY A 307 14.88 10.68 34.70
C GLY A 307 14.15 9.40 34.30
N ASN A 308 14.71 8.63 33.36
CA ASN A 308 14.17 7.35 32.84
C ASN A 308 12.90 7.47 31.99
N LEU A 309 12.53 8.67 31.59
CA LEU A 309 11.36 8.90 30.76
C LEU A 309 11.61 8.46 29.32
N MET A 310 10.63 7.79 28.72
CA MET A 310 10.62 7.46 27.29
C MET A 310 9.20 7.60 26.75
N VAL A 311 9.07 8.07 25.52
CA VAL A 311 7.80 8.04 24.77
C VAL A 311 7.99 7.25 23.49
N ALA A 312 6.94 6.55 23.10
CA ALA A 312 6.82 5.90 21.79
C ALA A 312 5.38 6.09 21.30
N HIS A 313 5.15 5.93 20.01
CA HIS A 313 3.79 5.88 19.48
C HIS A 313 3.48 4.49 18.95
N GLY A 314 2.21 4.15 18.91
CA GLY A 314 1.78 2.85 18.44
C GLY A 314 0.34 2.58 18.75
N ALA A 315 -0.07 1.34 18.49
CA ALA A 315 -1.41 0.88 18.79
C ALA A 315 -1.40 -0.59 19.20
N PRO A 316 -2.50 -1.07 19.80
CA PRO A 316 -2.61 -2.47 20.15
C PRO A 316 -2.47 -3.30 18.90
N THR A 317 -1.77 -4.43 19.01
CA THR A 317 -1.65 -5.40 17.91
C THR A 317 -3.06 -5.78 17.50
N ALA A 318 -3.40 -5.48 16.25
CA ALA A 318 -4.68 -5.91 15.70
C ALA A 318 -4.77 -7.44 15.83
N LYS A 319 -5.85 -7.97 16.40
CA LYS A 319 -6.05 -9.42 16.43
C LYS A 319 -6.19 -9.93 15.00
N GLU A 320 -5.79 -11.16 14.69
CA GLU A 320 -5.89 -11.75 13.33
C GLU A 320 -7.31 -11.64 12.71
N THR A 321 -8.35 -11.49 13.56
CA THR A 321 -9.74 -11.20 13.17
C THR A 321 -10.07 -9.73 12.90
N GLU A 322 -9.17 -8.79 13.18
CA GLU A 322 -9.20 -7.35 12.82
C GLU A 322 -8.25 -7.08 11.63
N ILE A 323 -7.27 -7.97 11.41
CA ILE A 323 -6.41 -7.95 10.22
C ILE A 323 -7.13 -8.63 9.06
N ASN A 324 -8.08 -7.91 8.46
CA ASN A 324 -8.59 -8.04 7.09
C ASN A 324 -7.90 -9.08 6.18
N ARG A 325 -8.26 -10.36 6.32
CA ARG A 325 -8.27 -11.33 5.23
C ARG A 325 -9.69 -11.38 4.68
N GLY A 326 -9.96 -10.74 3.53
CA GLY A 326 -11.18 -11.03 2.74
C GLY A 326 -12.16 -9.88 2.48
N GLY A 327 -12.50 -9.03 3.46
CA GLY A 327 -13.46 -7.95 3.17
C GLY A 327 -14.23 -7.32 4.35
N PHE A 328 -13.49 -6.93 5.42
CA PHE A 328 -13.89 -6.11 6.58
C PHE A 328 -14.30 -6.82 7.88
N PRO A 329 -13.30 -7.00 8.76
CA PRO A 329 -13.44 -6.62 10.16
C PRO A 329 -12.52 -5.42 10.51
N GLY A 330 -13.10 -4.31 11.02
CA GLY A 330 -12.40 -3.06 11.38
C GLY A 330 -13.22 -1.79 11.11
N GLN A 331 -12.65 -0.58 11.30
CA GLN A 331 -13.29 0.68 10.90
C GLN A 331 -13.16 0.91 9.38
N LEU A 332 -14.25 1.29 8.71
CA LEU A 332 -14.26 1.58 7.25
C LEU A 332 -13.62 2.92 6.92
N LEU A 333 -13.88 3.92 7.77
CA LEU A 333 -13.26 5.23 7.67
C LEU A 333 -11.88 5.21 8.32
N ALA A 334 -10.95 5.96 7.75
CA ALA A 334 -9.64 6.18 8.31
C ALA A 334 -9.71 6.97 9.63
N ALA A 335 -8.69 6.82 10.47
CA ALA A 335 -8.55 7.62 11.68
C ALA A 335 -8.63 9.12 11.36
N GLY A 336 -9.27 9.91 12.24
CA GLY A 336 -9.41 11.36 12.06
C GLY A 336 -10.38 11.83 10.97
N THR A 337 -11.08 10.92 10.29
CA THR A 337 -12.12 11.24 9.29
C THR A 337 -13.52 11.28 9.92
N PRO A 338 -14.44 12.16 9.44
CA PRO A 338 -14.23 13.20 8.45
C PRO A 338 -13.73 14.53 9.01
N TRP A 339 -13.13 15.34 8.14
CA TRP A 339 -12.82 16.74 8.42
C TRP A 339 -13.45 17.70 7.41
N GLN A 340 -13.39 18.98 7.73
CA GLN A 340 -14.03 20.05 6.96
C GLN A 340 -12.96 20.88 6.24
N SER A 341 -13.21 21.19 4.98
CA SER A 341 -12.35 22.07 4.17
C SER A 341 -13.20 22.95 3.26
N ARG A 342 -12.55 23.84 2.52
CA ARG A 342 -13.19 24.74 1.56
C ARG A 342 -12.37 24.80 0.26
N VAL A 343 -13.02 24.48 -0.85
CA VAL A 343 -12.48 24.68 -2.20
C VAL A 343 -13.13 25.93 -2.78
N ASP A 344 -12.40 27.05 -2.74
CA ASP A 344 -12.88 28.36 -3.15
C ASP A 344 -14.15 28.82 -2.39
N SER A 345 -15.31 28.83 -3.02
CA SER A 345 -16.60 29.12 -2.38
C SER A 345 -17.36 27.88 -1.91
N THR A 346 -16.85 26.68 -2.19
CA THR A 346 -17.54 25.41 -1.94
C THR A 346 -17.03 24.78 -0.64
N ASP A 347 -17.92 24.64 0.34
CA ASP A 347 -17.63 23.88 1.56
C ASP A 347 -17.68 22.37 1.26
N VAL A 348 -16.62 21.65 1.65
CA VAL A 348 -16.48 20.21 1.44
C VAL A 348 -16.25 19.47 2.75
N THR A 349 -16.83 18.28 2.87
CA THR A 349 -16.49 17.32 3.92
C THR A 349 -15.64 16.21 3.32
N ILE A 350 -14.48 15.95 3.89
CA ILE A 350 -13.50 15.05 3.33
C ILE A 350 -13.41 13.76 4.17
N PHE A 351 -13.36 12.62 3.48
CA PHE A 351 -13.34 11.30 4.06
C PHE A 351 -12.18 10.44 3.51
N GLY A 352 -11.26 10.05 4.39
CA GLY A 352 -10.34 8.95 4.12
C GLY A 352 -11.04 7.61 4.33
N VAL A 353 -10.95 6.71 3.35
CA VAL A 353 -11.61 5.40 3.38
C VAL A 353 -10.55 4.32 3.33
N ARG A 354 -10.54 3.42 4.31
CA ARG A 354 -9.50 2.40 4.38
C ARG A 354 -9.66 1.42 3.21
N ARG A 355 -8.57 1.21 2.46
CA ARG A 355 -8.43 0.13 1.46
C ARG A 355 -9.38 0.19 0.24
N ALA A 356 -9.86 1.37 -0.17
CA ALA A 356 -10.92 1.48 -1.17
C ALA A 356 -10.45 1.63 -2.64
N PHE A 357 -9.91 0.57 -3.26
CA PHE A 357 -9.93 0.42 -4.73
C PHE A 357 -11.24 -0.19 -5.28
N ALA A 358 -12.19 -0.46 -4.37
CA ALA A 358 -13.42 -1.18 -4.63
C ALA A 358 -14.66 -0.57 -3.94
N ALA A 359 -14.51 0.55 -3.23
CA ALA A 359 -15.59 1.12 -2.41
C ALA A 359 -16.00 2.53 -2.84
N PRO A 360 -16.67 2.68 -3.99
CA PRO A 360 -17.21 3.98 -4.38
C PRO A 360 -18.29 4.42 -3.38
N PRO A 361 -18.28 5.68 -2.94
CA PRO A 361 -19.36 6.28 -2.19
C PRO A 361 -20.60 6.46 -3.08
N ASP A 362 -21.74 5.98 -2.59
CA ASP A 362 -23.07 6.30 -3.08
C ASP A 362 -23.34 7.80 -2.85
N PRO A 363 -23.87 8.53 -3.85
CA PRO A 363 -24.46 9.85 -3.64
C PRO A 363 -25.42 9.94 -2.45
N LYS A 364 -26.01 8.84 -1.95
CA LYS A 364 -26.91 8.77 -0.79
C LYS A 364 -26.24 8.42 0.55
N GLY A 365 -24.91 8.32 0.62
CA GLY A 365 -24.20 8.17 1.91
C GLY A 365 -23.89 6.74 2.34
N SER A 366 -23.73 5.82 1.38
CA SER A 366 -23.23 4.46 1.61
C SER A 366 -21.95 4.23 0.81
N PHE A 367 -21.20 3.19 1.14
CA PHE A 367 -20.13 2.66 0.31
C PHE A 367 -20.52 1.31 -0.25
N LEU A 368 -19.94 0.96 -1.38
CA LEU A 368 -19.95 -0.44 -1.80
C LEU A 368 -18.72 -1.16 -1.31
N VAL A 369 -18.86 -2.43 -1.08
CA VAL A 369 -17.78 -3.29 -0.65
C VAL A 369 -17.97 -4.58 -1.43
N PHE A 370 -16.90 -5.02 -2.07
CA PHE A 370 -16.89 -6.35 -2.66
C PHE A 370 -16.12 -7.28 -1.73
N ASP A 371 -16.87 -8.07 -0.96
CA ASP A 371 -16.30 -9.01 0.00
C ASP A 371 -16.12 -10.37 -0.67
N HIS A 372 -14.85 -10.78 -0.75
CA HIS A 372 -14.50 -12.15 -1.10
C HIS A 372 -14.44 -12.91 0.20
N TYR A 373 -15.59 -13.30 0.73
CA TYR A 373 -15.59 -14.12 1.93
C TYR A 373 -14.66 -15.31 1.70
N GLU A 374 -13.67 -15.47 2.58
CA GLU A 374 -12.94 -16.73 2.75
C GLU A 374 -13.99 -17.75 3.14
N ASN A 375 -14.66 -18.35 2.15
CA ASN A 375 -15.53 -19.48 2.42
C ASN A 375 -14.58 -20.61 2.85
N PRO A 376 -14.61 -21.10 4.09
CA PRO A 376 -13.78 -22.23 4.52
C PRO A 376 -14.09 -23.52 3.73
N ASP A 377 -15.23 -23.55 3.03
CA ASP A 377 -15.59 -24.59 2.07
C ASP A 377 -15.13 -24.28 0.63
N ASN A 378 -14.42 -23.16 0.40
CA ASN A 378 -13.82 -22.84 -0.89
C ASN A 378 -12.77 -23.90 -1.22
N PRO A 379 -12.94 -24.66 -2.31
CA PRO A 379 -11.95 -25.64 -2.74
C PRO A 379 -10.56 -25.02 -2.88
N THR A 380 -10.42 -23.72 -3.17
CA THR A 380 -9.13 -23.05 -3.36
C THR A 380 -8.26 -23.04 -2.11
N GLU A 381 -8.78 -22.73 -0.92
CA GLU A 381 -8.00 -22.71 0.33
C GLU A 381 -7.71 -24.14 0.80
N LEU A 382 -8.71 -25.02 0.70
CA LEU A 382 -8.56 -26.46 0.95
C LEU A 382 -7.47 -27.03 0.04
N ILE A 383 -7.46 -26.67 -1.25
CA ILE A 383 -6.44 -27.04 -2.23
C ILE A 383 -5.12 -26.37 -1.92
N GLY A 384 -5.06 -25.12 -1.47
CA GLY A 384 -3.82 -24.45 -1.02
C GLY A 384 -3.19 -25.13 0.20
N LYS A 385 -4.00 -25.52 1.18
CA LYS A 385 -3.63 -26.34 2.35
C LYS A 385 -3.26 -27.78 1.94
N PHE A 386 -3.96 -28.38 0.99
CA PHE A 386 -3.59 -29.68 0.42
C PHE A 386 -2.31 -29.59 -0.40
N ALA A 387 -2.09 -28.51 -1.15
CA ALA A 387 -0.96 -28.26 -2.04
C ALA A 387 0.32 -28.06 -1.23
N SER A 388 0.27 -27.22 -0.20
CA SER A 388 1.33 -27.11 0.82
C SER A 388 1.51 -28.42 1.59
N GLY A 389 0.42 -29.09 1.97
CA GLY A 389 0.45 -30.44 2.56
C GLY A 389 1.13 -31.49 1.67
N PHE A 390 0.93 -31.46 0.35
CA PHE A 390 1.58 -32.32 -0.64
C PHE A 390 3.05 -31.94 -0.84
N PHE A 391 3.41 -30.66 -0.72
CA PHE A 391 4.80 -30.22 -0.70
C PHE A 391 5.53 -30.75 0.53
N TYR A 392 4.96 -30.60 1.73
CA TYR A 392 5.53 -31.13 2.96
C TYR A 392 5.53 -32.66 2.98
N LEU A 393 4.47 -33.32 2.51
CA LEU A 393 4.40 -34.78 2.39
C LEU A 393 5.39 -35.29 1.35
N GLY A 394 5.52 -34.61 0.21
CA GLY A 394 6.53 -34.89 -0.81
C GLY A 394 7.94 -34.77 -0.23
N THR A 395 8.23 -33.66 0.46
CA THR A 395 9.51 -33.43 1.14
C THR A 395 9.80 -34.46 2.23
N PHE A 396 8.79 -34.81 3.04
CA PHE A 396 8.88 -35.86 4.04
C PHE A 396 9.14 -37.23 3.41
N LEU A 397 8.47 -37.57 2.31
CA LEU A 397 8.70 -38.80 1.56
C LEU A 397 10.10 -38.83 0.93
N ILE A 398 10.64 -37.68 0.46
CA ILE A 398 12.05 -37.57 0.03
C ILE A 398 12.98 -37.94 1.18
N LEU A 399 12.82 -37.29 2.33
CA LEU A 399 13.67 -37.49 3.50
C LEU A 399 13.57 -38.92 4.03
N LEU A 400 12.37 -39.51 4.01
CA LEU A 400 12.12 -40.89 4.38
C LEU A 400 12.80 -41.88 3.41
N VAL A 401 12.67 -41.66 2.10
CA VAL A 401 13.32 -42.52 1.09
C VAL A 401 14.84 -42.35 1.12
N LEU A 402 15.37 -41.14 1.32
CA LEU A 402 16.80 -40.91 1.54
C LEU A 402 17.27 -41.63 2.81
N GLY A 403 16.54 -41.50 3.92
CA GLY A 403 16.85 -42.15 5.19
C GLY A 403 16.86 -43.68 5.07
N ILE A 404 15.86 -44.26 4.39
CA ILE A 404 15.80 -45.69 4.10
C ILE A 404 16.94 -46.11 3.17
N ALA A 405 17.24 -45.33 2.13
CA ALA A 405 18.33 -45.61 1.20
C ALA A 405 19.70 -45.58 1.91
N ILE A 406 19.93 -44.59 2.78
CA ILE A 406 21.14 -44.45 3.60
C ILE A 406 21.25 -45.60 4.61
N ALA A 407 20.15 -45.95 5.29
CA ALA A 407 20.12 -47.07 6.25
C ALA A 407 20.40 -48.41 5.56
N LEU A 408 19.82 -48.64 4.38
CA LEU A 408 20.08 -49.83 3.56
C LEU A 408 21.50 -49.80 2.97
N LEU A 409 22.05 -48.63 2.63
CA LEU A 409 23.44 -48.48 2.21
C LEU A 409 24.39 -48.92 3.33
N SER A 410 24.19 -48.37 4.53
CA SER A 410 24.98 -48.66 5.73
C SER A 410 24.87 -50.13 6.16
N PHE A 411 23.67 -50.71 6.11
CA PHE A 411 23.43 -52.14 6.39
C PHE A 411 24.03 -53.07 5.32
N SER A 412 24.14 -52.61 4.07
CA SER A 412 24.70 -53.41 2.97
C SER A 412 26.23 -53.32 2.90
N ILE A 413 26.82 -52.14 3.15
CA ILE A 413 28.27 -51.95 3.29
C ILE A 413 28.81 -52.84 4.41
N SER A 414 28.09 -52.94 5.53
CA SER A 414 28.44 -53.83 6.64
C SER A 414 28.28 -55.33 6.33
N ARG A 415 27.60 -55.72 5.25
CA ARG A 415 27.34 -57.14 4.91
C ARG A 415 27.80 -57.60 3.52
N ARG A 416 28.52 -56.77 2.75
CA ARG A 416 29.15 -57.11 1.44
C ARG A 416 28.22 -57.87 0.45
N LYS A 417 27.03 -57.35 0.13
CA LYS A 417 26.11 -57.98 -0.85
C LYS A 417 26.22 -57.44 -2.29
N VAL A 418 25.86 -58.30 -3.25
CA VAL A 418 26.15 -58.28 -4.71
C VAL A 418 25.34 -57.25 -5.53
N VAL A 419 25.93 -56.80 -6.64
CA VAL A 419 25.54 -55.77 -7.64
C VAL A 419 24.05 -55.70 -8.09
N PRO A 420 23.27 -56.78 -8.26
CA PRO A 420 21.89 -56.70 -8.76
C PRO A 420 20.90 -56.02 -7.80
N PHE A 421 21.10 -56.15 -6.49
CA PHE A 421 20.26 -55.49 -5.49
C PHE A 421 20.37 -53.96 -5.60
N TRP A 422 21.61 -53.48 -5.78
CA TRP A 422 21.92 -52.06 -5.93
C TRP A 422 21.30 -51.44 -7.19
N LYS A 423 21.31 -52.17 -8.33
CA LYS A 423 20.66 -51.70 -9.56
C LYS A 423 19.15 -51.47 -9.39
N ASN A 424 18.46 -52.36 -8.69
CA ASN A 424 17.01 -52.25 -8.49
C ASN A 424 16.65 -51.17 -7.45
N LEU A 425 17.44 -51.02 -6.39
CA LEU A 425 17.25 -49.96 -5.39
C LEU A 425 17.52 -48.57 -5.98
N LEU A 426 18.65 -48.39 -6.69
CA LEU A 426 18.99 -47.13 -7.36
C LEU A 426 17.95 -46.77 -8.43
N PHE A 427 17.42 -47.75 -9.17
CA PHE A 427 16.34 -47.51 -10.13
C PHE A 427 15.05 -47.06 -9.42
N GLY A 428 14.66 -47.72 -8.32
CA GLY A 428 13.48 -47.32 -7.54
C GLY A 428 13.59 -45.92 -6.94
N VAL A 429 14.76 -45.58 -6.37
CA VAL A 429 15.06 -44.26 -5.81
C VAL A 429 15.12 -43.19 -6.90
N SER A 430 15.69 -43.49 -8.07
CA SER A 430 15.76 -42.55 -9.20
C SER A 430 14.38 -42.25 -9.78
N VAL A 431 13.49 -43.24 -9.87
CA VAL A 431 12.10 -43.04 -10.32
C VAL A 431 11.34 -42.16 -9.32
N LEU A 432 11.51 -42.39 -8.01
CA LEU A 432 10.88 -41.58 -6.96
C LEU A 432 11.40 -40.14 -6.94
N LEU A 433 12.72 -39.93 -7.02
CA LEU A 433 13.32 -38.59 -7.11
C LEU A 433 12.88 -37.83 -8.38
N SER A 434 12.78 -38.52 -9.51
CA SER A 434 12.30 -37.90 -10.76
C SER A 434 10.84 -37.46 -10.63
N LEU A 435 10.00 -38.27 -9.98
CA LEU A 435 8.60 -37.96 -9.76
C LEU A 435 8.42 -36.76 -8.82
N VAL A 436 9.27 -36.67 -7.80
CA VAL A 436 9.34 -35.54 -6.88
C VAL A 436 9.79 -34.25 -7.57
N VAL A 437 10.84 -34.29 -8.39
CA VAL A 437 11.33 -33.11 -9.12
C VAL A 437 10.25 -32.60 -10.07
N VAL A 438 9.49 -33.49 -10.73
CA VAL A 438 8.35 -33.10 -11.57
C VAL A 438 7.26 -32.40 -10.74
N VAL A 439 6.93 -32.90 -9.54
CA VAL A 439 5.92 -32.28 -8.66
C VAL A 439 6.42 -30.94 -8.09
N ALA A 440 7.71 -30.83 -7.73
CA ALA A 440 8.30 -29.60 -7.20
C ALA A 440 8.46 -28.51 -8.27
N VAL A 441 8.90 -28.88 -9.48
CA VAL A 441 8.99 -27.98 -10.64
C VAL A 441 7.60 -27.54 -11.09
N PHE A 442 6.61 -28.45 -11.07
CA PHE A 442 5.20 -28.12 -11.28
C PHE A 442 4.67 -27.08 -10.28
N PHE A 443 5.00 -27.24 -9.00
CA PHE A 443 4.59 -26.30 -7.96
C PHE A 443 5.24 -24.92 -8.13
N SER A 444 6.56 -24.90 -8.34
CA SER A 444 7.34 -23.68 -8.43
C SER A 444 7.04 -22.87 -9.68
N LEU A 445 6.69 -23.50 -10.79
CA LEU A 445 6.44 -22.81 -12.06
C LEU A 445 4.99 -22.37 -12.26
N PHE A 446 4.00 -22.96 -11.59
CA PHE A 446 2.59 -22.77 -11.98
C PHE A 446 1.66 -22.32 -10.86
N VAL A 447 1.97 -22.60 -9.59
CA VAL A 447 1.23 -22.00 -8.46
C VAL A 447 1.80 -20.61 -8.14
N MET A 448 3.10 -20.41 -8.35
CA MET A 448 3.76 -19.13 -8.06
C MET A 448 4.00 -18.23 -9.28
N ASN A 449 3.85 -18.74 -10.52
CA ASN A 449 4.11 -17.96 -11.74
C ASN A 449 2.84 -17.82 -12.60
N LEU A 450 2.20 -16.64 -12.47
CA LEU A 450 0.88 -16.26 -12.99
C LEU A 450 0.67 -16.39 -14.53
N PRO A 451 1.67 -16.24 -15.42
CA PRO A 451 1.42 -16.26 -16.87
C PRO A 451 1.16 -17.63 -17.50
N ALA A 452 1.42 -18.73 -16.79
CA ALA A 452 1.44 -20.08 -17.37
C ALA A 452 0.13 -20.87 -17.17
N TYR A 453 -0.89 -20.26 -16.56
CA TYR A 453 -2.16 -20.89 -16.22
C TYR A 453 -2.97 -21.35 -17.46
N ASP A 454 -3.01 -20.56 -18.52
CA ASP A 454 -3.75 -20.92 -19.75
C ASP A 454 -3.22 -22.19 -20.42
N GLN A 455 -1.96 -22.53 -20.15
CA GLN A 455 -1.29 -23.74 -20.65
C GLN A 455 -1.50 -24.95 -19.73
N LEU A 456 -2.08 -24.75 -18.54
CA LEU A 456 -2.26 -25.79 -17.52
C LEU A 456 -3.10 -26.97 -18.01
N PRO A 457 -4.25 -26.80 -18.69
CA PRO A 457 -5.03 -27.93 -19.19
C PRO A 457 -4.26 -28.76 -20.22
N ILE A 458 -3.53 -28.11 -21.12
CA ILE A 458 -2.72 -28.75 -22.17
C ILE A 458 -1.58 -29.55 -21.51
N LEU A 459 -0.87 -28.93 -20.57
CA LEU A 459 0.22 -29.56 -19.84
C LEU A 459 -0.27 -30.75 -18.99
N MET A 460 -1.40 -30.61 -18.30
CA MET A 460 -2.04 -31.71 -17.57
C MET A 460 -2.43 -32.85 -18.50
N GLY A 461 -2.88 -32.55 -19.71
CA GLY A 461 -3.11 -33.53 -20.77
C GLY A 461 -1.81 -34.27 -21.18
N VAL A 462 -0.70 -33.55 -21.33
CA VAL A 462 0.61 -34.15 -21.64
C VAL A 462 1.09 -35.03 -20.50
N LEU A 463 1.05 -34.55 -19.25
CA LEU A 463 1.45 -35.32 -18.06
C LEU A 463 0.56 -36.54 -17.84
N PHE A 464 -0.75 -36.41 -18.08
CA PHE A 464 -1.67 -37.54 -18.11
C PHE A 464 -1.18 -38.64 -19.05
N LEU A 465 -0.85 -38.29 -20.30
CA LEU A 465 -0.36 -39.26 -21.29
C LEU A 465 0.99 -39.88 -20.88
N VAL A 466 1.89 -39.09 -20.31
CA VAL A 466 3.19 -39.56 -19.81
C VAL A 466 3.03 -40.55 -18.66
N PHE A 467 2.26 -40.21 -17.63
CA PHE A 467 2.04 -41.07 -16.47
C PHE A 467 1.22 -42.32 -16.81
N LEU A 468 0.24 -42.19 -17.71
CA LEU A 468 -0.52 -43.32 -18.24
C LEU A 468 0.40 -44.29 -18.99
N GLY A 469 1.24 -43.76 -19.89
CA GLY A 469 2.24 -44.53 -20.64
C GLY A 469 3.26 -45.23 -19.74
N LEU A 470 3.78 -44.54 -18.72
CA LEU A 470 4.67 -45.10 -17.71
C LEU A 470 3.98 -46.21 -16.90
N GLY A 471 2.75 -45.99 -16.46
CA GLY A 471 1.92 -46.99 -15.77
C GLY A 471 1.79 -48.28 -16.57
N PHE A 472 1.49 -48.17 -17.88
CA PHE A 472 1.40 -49.31 -18.80
C PHE A 472 2.75 -49.99 -19.06
N LEU A 473 3.82 -49.23 -19.33
CA LEU A 473 5.16 -49.76 -19.59
C LEU A 473 5.70 -50.54 -18.38
N ILE A 474 5.52 -50.00 -17.18
CA ILE A 474 5.96 -50.62 -15.93
C ILE A 474 5.11 -51.85 -15.62
N SER A 475 3.79 -51.79 -15.84
CA SER A 475 2.89 -52.95 -15.71
C SER A 475 3.30 -54.10 -16.63
N ARG A 476 3.57 -53.79 -17.91
CA ARG A 476 3.99 -54.77 -18.92
C ARG A 476 5.35 -55.37 -18.58
N LYS A 477 6.31 -54.55 -18.14
CA LYS A 477 7.63 -55.03 -17.70
C LYS A 477 7.52 -55.91 -16.46
N ALA A 478 6.68 -55.55 -15.49
CA ALA A 478 6.39 -56.38 -14.31
C ALA A 478 5.76 -57.71 -14.69
N LYS A 479 4.83 -57.73 -15.66
CA LYS A 479 4.23 -58.96 -16.19
C LYS A 479 5.26 -59.87 -16.88
N ASN A 480 6.10 -59.30 -17.75
CA ASN A 480 7.16 -60.04 -18.45
C ASN A 480 8.22 -60.61 -17.49
N LEU A 481 8.54 -59.90 -16.40
CA LEU A 481 9.44 -60.41 -15.36
C LEU A 481 8.82 -61.55 -14.55
N LYS A 482 7.48 -61.58 -14.42
CA LYS A 482 6.72 -62.61 -13.71
C LYS A 482 6.74 -63.93 -14.47
N GLU A 483 6.55 -63.83 -15.78
CA GLU A 483 6.61 -64.96 -16.71
C GLU A 483 8.01 -65.59 -16.78
N ARG A 484 9.07 -64.83 -16.45
CA ARG A 484 10.46 -65.31 -16.35
C ARG A 484 10.86 -65.87 -14.98
N GLN A 485 9.92 -66.07 -14.05
CA GLN A 485 10.14 -66.58 -12.68
C GLN A 485 11.21 -65.82 -11.86
N LEU A 486 11.49 -64.56 -12.18
CA LEU A 486 12.35 -63.72 -11.35
C LEU A 486 11.54 -63.22 -10.14
N PRO A 487 12.12 -63.11 -8.94
CA PRO A 487 11.39 -62.68 -7.75
C PRO A 487 10.92 -61.23 -7.94
N ILE A 488 9.62 -61.06 -8.18
CA ILE A 488 9.01 -59.73 -8.25
C ILE A 488 8.73 -59.27 -6.82
N SER A 489 9.44 -58.24 -6.37
CA SER A 489 9.00 -57.49 -5.20
C SER A 489 7.69 -56.77 -5.51
N GLY A 490 6.74 -56.79 -4.57
CA GLY A 490 5.45 -56.07 -4.68
C GLY A 490 5.57 -54.57 -5.03
N SER A 491 6.78 -54.01 -4.92
CA SER A 491 7.12 -52.64 -5.33
C SER A 491 6.79 -52.31 -6.78
N TRP A 492 6.97 -53.22 -7.76
CA TRP A 492 6.69 -52.90 -9.17
C TRP A 492 5.20 -52.69 -9.46
N ARG A 493 4.34 -53.43 -8.74
CA ARG A 493 2.89 -53.29 -8.84
C ARG A 493 2.43 -51.97 -8.21
N ILE A 494 3.05 -51.60 -7.08
CA ILE A 494 2.82 -50.31 -6.42
C ILE A 494 3.20 -49.16 -7.35
N VAL A 495 4.39 -49.19 -7.97
CA VAL A 495 4.83 -48.12 -8.90
C VAL A 495 3.89 -47.99 -10.10
N SER A 496 3.41 -49.11 -10.66
CA SER A 496 2.45 -49.07 -11.77
C SER A 496 1.12 -48.46 -11.35
N ILE A 497 0.57 -48.86 -10.20
CA ILE A 497 -0.67 -48.29 -9.65
C ILE A 497 -0.51 -46.79 -9.38
N SER A 498 0.64 -46.37 -8.82
CA SER A 498 0.96 -44.96 -8.63
C SER A 498 0.98 -44.17 -9.94
N GLY A 499 1.55 -44.73 -11.02
CA GLY A 499 1.52 -44.11 -12.35
C GLY A 499 0.11 -43.90 -12.89
N PHE A 500 -0.78 -44.89 -12.74
CA PHE A 500 -2.19 -44.74 -13.12
C PHE A 500 -2.94 -43.74 -12.23
N ALA A 501 -2.70 -43.75 -10.92
CA ALA A 501 -3.31 -42.79 -10.00
C ALA A 501 -2.90 -41.35 -10.32
N LEU A 502 -1.62 -41.12 -10.63
CA LEU A 502 -1.11 -39.82 -11.06
C LEU A 502 -1.70 -39.37 -12.39
N ALA A 503 -1.90 -40.29 -13.34
CA ALA A 503 -2.58 -39.99 -14.59
C ALA A 503 -4.03 -39.53 -14.31
N VAL A 504 -4.80 -40.28 -13.52
CA VAL A 504 -6.17 -39.88 -13.16
C VAL A 504 -6.19 -38.52 -12.46
N LEU A 505 -5.26 -38.26 -11.54
CA LEU A 505 -5.11 -36.95 -10.92
C LEU A 505 -4.84 -35.84 -11.95
N CYS A 506 -3.90 -36.03 -12.87
CA CYS A 506 -3.63 -35.05 -13.94
C CYS A 506 -4.87 -34.81 -14.82
N ALA A 507 -5.63 -35.85 -15.15
CA ALA A 507 -6.85 -35.72 -15.93
C ALA A 507 -7.93 -34.92 -15.20
N VAL A 508 -8.14 -35.20 -13.90
CA VAL A 508 -9.08 -34.44 -13.06
C VAL A 508 -8.62 -32.99 -12.92
N PHE A 509 -7.35 -32.74 -12.60
CA PHE A 509 -6.82 -31.38 -12.51
C PHE A 509 -6.91 -30.62 -13.84
N GLY A 510 -6.58 -31.25 -14.97
CA GLY A 510 -6.70 -30.63 -16.29
C GLY A 510 -8.14 -30.24 -16.63
N LEU A 511 -9.09 -31.15 -16.41
CA LEU A 511 -10.51 -30.94 -16.73
C LEU A 511 -11.21 -29.92 -15.82
N PHE A 512 -10.77 -29.79 -14.57
CA PHE A 512 -11.42 -28.95 -13.57
C PHE A 512 -10.59 -27.74 -13.14
N SER A 513 -9.38 -27.55 -13.69
CA SER A 513 -8.48 -26.41 -13.43
C SER A 513 -9.17 -25.05 -13.45
N ASN A 514 -10.01 -24.81 -14.46
CA ASN A 514 -10.79 -23.58 -14.65
C ASN A 514 -11.91 -23.37 -13.63
N ARG A 515 -12.21 -24.36 -12.77
CA ARG A 515 -13.24 -24.28 -11.73
C ARG A 515 -12.68 -24.17 -10.31
N PHE A 516 -11.40 -24.48 -10.10
CA PHE A 516 -10.82 -24.56 -8.75
C PHE A 516 -10.37 -23.23 -8.15
N LEU A 517 -10.35 -22.15 -8.95
CA LEU A 517 -9.78 -20.86 -8.55
C LEU A 517 -10.77 -19.69 -8.76
N LEU A 518 -12.01 -19.98 -9.16
CA LEU A 518 -13.01 -18.96 -9.44
C LEU A 518 -13.50 -18.33 -8.15
N LEU A 519 -13.08 -17.09 -7.88
CA LEU A 519 -13.52 -16.32 -6.72
C LEU A 519 -14.81 -15.58 -7.07
N SER A 520 -15.89 -15.93 -6.36
CA SER A 520 -17.14 -15.17 -6.35
C SER A 520 -17.28 -14.49 -4.99
N GLY A 521 -17.87 -13.30 -4.95
CA GLY A 521 -18.01 -12.52 -3.73
C GLY A 521 -19.38 -11.85 -3.65
N ASP A 522 -19.72 -11.42 -2.44
CA ASP A 522 -20.94 -10.65 -2.20
C ASP A 522 -20.63 -9.16 -2.40
N LEU A 523 -21.54 -8.48 -3.07
CA LEU A 523 -21.54 -7.03 -3.16
C LEU A 523 -22.38 -6.49 -2.01
N VAL A 524 -21.72 -5.82 -1.09
CA VAL A 524 -22.28 -5.29 0.15
C VAL A 524 -22.35 -3.78 0.07
N ARG A 525 -23.50 -3.19 0.39
CA ARG A 525 -23.65 -1.76 0.62
C ARG A 525 -23.53 -1.50 2.11
N VAL A 526 -22.66 -0.58 2.52
CA VAL A 526 -22.39 -0.22 3.91
C VAL A 526 -22.68 1.26 4.12
N ASN A 527 -23.59 1.62 5.02
CA ASN A 527 -23.79 3.01 5.41
C ASN A 527 -22.67 3.42 6.37
N TYR A 528 -21.90 4.46 6.03
CA TYR A 528 -20.73 4.85 6.83
C TYR A 528 -21.06 5.68 8.08
N GLU A 529 -22.30 6.16 8.21
CA GLU A 529 -22.73 6.93 9.38
C GLU A 529 -23.10 6.03 10.53
N ASN A 530 -23.74 4.88 10.24
CA ASN A 530 -24.22 3.94 11.25
C ASN A 530 -23.63 2.52 11.16
N MET A 531 -22.83 2.25 10.12
CA MET A 531 -22.21 0.95 9.83
C MET A 531 -23.19 -0.19 9.53
N ASP A 532 -24.46 0.13 9.23
CA ASP A 532 -25.41 -0.86 8.75
C ASP A 532 -25.00 -1.36 7.35
N SER A 533 -25.09 -2.66 7.13
CA SER A 533 -24.71 -3.29 5.86
C SER A 533 -25.81 -4.16 5.28
N GLU A 534 -25.96 -4.13 3.95
CA GLU A 534 -26.87 -5.00 3.20
C GLU A 534 -26.16 -5.65 2.01
N ILE A 535 -26.40 -6.94 1.76
CA ILE A 535 -25.95 -7.59 0.53
C ILE A 535 -26.91 -7.19 -0.59
N ILE A 536 -26.40 -6.52 -1.62
CA ILE A 536 -27.19 -6.02 -2.76
C ILE A 536 -27.00 -6.82 -4.04
N GLY A 537 -26.05 -7.75 -4.06
CA GLY A 537 -25.78 -8.60 -5.21
C GLY A 537 -24.65 -9.57 -4.96
N LYS A 538 -24.42 -10.46 -5.91
CA LYS A 538 -23.31 -11.40 -5.91
C LYS A 538 -22.59 -11.37 -7.24
N ILE A 539 -21.29 -11.11 -7.24
CA ILE A 539 -20.50 -11.08 -8.48
C ILE A 539 -19.87 -12.45 -8.66
N GLU A 540 -20.42 -13.21 -9.60
CA GLU A 540 -19.87 -14.51 -9.99
C GLU A 540 -18.57 -14.34 -10.77
N ALA A 541 -17.62 -15.24 -10.58
CA ALA A 541 -16.39 -15.26 -11.36
C ALA A 541 -16.66 -15.44 -12.87
N ASP A 542 -16.00 -14.66 -13.73
CA ASP A 542 -16.09 -14.83 -15.18
C ASP A 542 -15.18 -15.98 -15.61
N PRO A 543 -15.73 -17.12 -16.09
CA PRO A 543 -14.94 -18.29 -16.47
C PRO A 543 -14.11 -18.06 -17.75
N THR A 544 -14.34 -16.95 -18.47
CA THR A 544 -13.55 -16.55 -19.63
C THR A 544 -12.29 -15.77 -19.25
N ASN A 545 -12.18 -15.33 -17.99
CA ASN A 545 -11.02 -14.62 -17.46
C ASN A 545 -10.16 -15.53 -16.58
N HIS A 546 -8.89 -15.15 -16.43
CA HIS A 546 -8.00 -15.81 -15.51
C HIS A 546 -8.54 -15.71 -14.07
N PRO A 547 -8.63 -16.79 -13.29
CA PRO A 547 -9.33 -16.78 -12.01
C PRO A 547 -8.72 -15.87 -10.93
N ALA A 548 -7.40 -15.66 -10.96
CA ALA A 548 -6.74 -14.67 -10.08
C ALA A 548 -7.12 -13.21 -10.37
N TYR A 549 -7.87 -12.96 -11.45
CA TYR A 549 -8.26 -11.64 -11.93
C TYR A 549 -9.76 -11.60 -12.31
N SER A 550 -10.56 -12.50 -11.74
CA SER A 550 -12.02 -12.54 -11.97
C SER A 550 -12.79 -11.50 -11.14
N SER A 551 -12.14 -10.94 -10.14
CA SER A 551 -12.66 -9.92 -9.24
C SER A 551 -12.87 -8.58 -9.96
N PRO A 552 -13.98 -7.87 -9.68
CA PRO A 552 -14.18 -6.52 -10.18
C PRO A 552 -13.14 -5.58 -9.55
N ILE A 553 -12.66 -4.64 -10.35
CA ILE A 553 -11.85 -3.48 -9.94
C ILE A 553 -12.49 -2.21 -10.48
N ASP A 554 -12.05 -1.05 -9.98
CA ASP A 554 -12.55 0.27 -10.44
C ASP A 554 -14.08 0.33 -10.45
N MET A 555 -14.71 -0.05 -9.34
CA MET A 555 -16.16 0.04 -9.21
C MET A 555 -16.55 1.48 -8.94
N LYS A 556 -17.54 1.99 -9.68
CA LYS A 556 -18.11 3.34 -9.49
C LYS A 556 -19.63 3.27 -9.59
N TYR A 557 -20.32 4.04 -8.74
CA TYR A 557 -21.74 4.31 -8.95
C TYR A 557 -21.94 5.09 -10.24
N LEU A 558 -22.99 4.74 -10.99
CA LEU A 558 -23.49 5.63 -12.01
C LEU A 558 -23.91 6.96 -11.37
N PRO A 559 -23.74 8.11 -12.06
CA PRO A 559 -24.00 9.42 -11.45
C PRO A 559 -25.44 9.62 -10.95
N ASP A 560 -26.40 8.86 -11.49
CA ASP A 560 -27.82 8.83 -11.11
C ASP A 560 -28.16 7.79 -10.01
N GLY A 561 -27.18 6.97 -9.61
CA GLY A 561 -27.32 5.91 -8.61
C GLY A 561 -28.12 4.68 -9.08
N SER A 562 -28.40 4.56 -10.38
CA SER A 562 -29.18 3.44 -10.95
C SER A 562 -28.43 2.11 -10.97
N GLY A 563 -27.10 2.15 -10.94
CA GLY A 563 -26.26 0.97 -11.05
C GLY A 563 -24.78 1.25 -10.83
N LEU A 564 -23.97 0.31 -11.28
CA LEU A 564 -22.52 0.29 -11.10
C LEU A 564 -21.79 0.00 -12.39
N VAL A 565 -20.80 0.83 -12.70
CA VAL A 565 -19.76 0.47 -13.66
C VAL A 565 -18.63 -0.23 -12.91
N MET A 566 -18.08 -1.28 -13.51
CA MET A 566 -16.95 -2.02 -12.97
C MET A 566 -16.09 -2.58 -14.08
N THR A 567 -14.83 -2.84 -13.77
CA THR A 567 -13.85 -3.37 -14.70
C THR A 567 -13.50 -4.80 -14.30
N ARG A 568 -13.57 -5.77 -15.22
CA ARG A 568 -13.30 -7.20 -14.94
C ARG A 568 -12.34 -7.82 -15.94
N GLY A 569 -11.43 -8.67 -15.46
CA GLY A 569 -10.43 -9.33 -16.29
C GLY A 569 -9.00 -8.99 -15.88
N THR A 570 -8.06 -9.24 -16.78
CA THR A 570 -6.64 -9.11 -16.51
C THR A 570 -6.09 -7.76 -16.93
N PHE A 571 -5.65 -6.96 -15.95
CA PHE A 571 -5.22 -5.57 -16.17
C PHE A 571 -3.73 -5.32 -15.89
N ARG A 572 -3.03 -6.30 -15.30
CA ARG A 572 -1.61 -6.18 -14.89
C ARG A 572 -0.70 -7.06 -15.75
N GLY A 573 0.18 -6.43 -16.53
CA GLY A 573 1.56 -6.89 -16.73
C GLY A 573 1.90 -7.96 -17.80
N ALA A 574 1.01 -8.39 -18.69
CA ALA A 574 1.39 -9.31 -19.77
C ALA A 574 0.74 -8.98 -21.14
N PRO A 575 1.42 -9.24 -22.27
CA PRO A 575 0.81 -9.19 -23.60
C PRO A 575 -0.35 -10.19 -23.73
N GLY A 576 -1.46 -9.76 -24.33
CA GLY A 576 -2.64 -10.62 -24.56
C GLY A 576 -3.61 -10.70 -23.37
N MET A 577 -3.42 -9.89 -22.34
CA MET A 577 -4.34 -9.74 -21.22
C MET A 577 -5.64 -9.07 -21.68
N LYS A 578 -6.78 -9.53 -21.15
CA LYS A 578 -8.11 -9.19 -21.61
C LYS A 578 -8.93 -8.62 -20.46
N GLY A 579 -9.53 -7.47 -20.70
CA GLY A 579 -10.37 -6.75 -19.77
C GLY A 579 -11.70 -6.40 -20.42
N SER A 580 -12.73 -6.20 -19.62
CA SER A 580 -13.97 -5.59 -20.10
C SER A 580 -14.58 -4.69 -19.04
N VAL A 581 -15.28 -3.65 -19.53
CA VAL A 581 -16.15 -2.81 -18.72
C VAL A 581 -17.52 -3.49 -18.64
N TRP A 582 -18.09 -3.49 -17.43
CA TRP A 582 -19.38 -4.08 -17.10
C TRP A 582 -20.25 -3.05 -16.41
N LEU A 583 -21.56 -3.19 -16.61
CA LEU A 583 -22.59 -2.42 -15.92
C LEU A 583 -23.49 -3.37 -15.15
N TRP A 584 -23.62 -3.16 -13.85
CA TRP A 584 -24.65 -3.78 -13.03
C TRP A 584 -25.80 -2.79 -12.83
N ASP A 585 -26.99 -3.12 -13.31
CA ASP A 585 -28.20 -2.34 -13.05
C ASP A 585 -28.88 -2.87 -11.77
N PHE A 586 -29.19 -1.99 -10.81
CA PHE A 586 -29.79 -2.42 -9.54
C PHE A 586 -31.26 -2.84 -9.65
N ILE A 587 -31.96 -2.42 -10.69
CA ILE A 587 -33.34 -2.81 -10.96
C ILE A 587 -33.35 -4.20 -11.59
N GLU A 588 -32.54 -4.42 -12.63
CA GLU A 588 -32.48 -5.68 -13.36
C GLU A 588 -31.72 -6.78 -12.59
N GLN A 589 -30.85 -6.39 -11.64
CA GLN A 589 -30.00 -7.27 -10.82
C GLN A 589 -29.07 -8.21 -11.61
N GLU A 590 -28.75 -7.85 -12.85
CA GLU A 590 -27.93 -8.67 -13.75
C GLU A 590 -26.77 -7.83 -14.33
N PRO A 591 -25.51 -8.31 -14.24
CA PRO A 591 -24.37 -7.63 -14.83
C PRO A 591 -24.36 -7.79 -16.36
N SER A 592 -24.26 -6.67 -17.08
CA SER A 592 -24.15 -6.61 -18.53
C SER A 592 -22.76 -6.16 -18.97
N ARG A 593 -22.14 -6.91 -19.87
CA ARG A 593 -20.84 -6.52 -20.45
C ARG A 593 -21.04 -5.40 -21.47
N LYS A 594 -20.27 -4.30 -21.35
CA LYS A 594 -20.36 -3.13 -22.23
C LYS A 594 -19.29 -3.08 -23.30
N THR A 595 -18.16 -3.75 -23.09
CA THR A 595 -17.06 -3.77 -24.07
C THR A 595 -16.67 -5.20 -24.48
N GLN A 596 -15.82 -5.32 -25.51
CA GLN A 596 -15.43 -6.62 -26.06
C GLN A 596 -14.28 -7.22 -25.25
N SER A 597 -14.31 -8.53 -24.97
CA SER A 597 -13.26 -9.20 -24.18
C SER A 597 -12.04 -9.65 -24.97
N ASN A 598 -11.84 -9.14 -26.19
CA ASN A 598 -10.64 -9.45 -26.98
C ASN A 598 -9.50 -8.46 -26.75
N PHE A 599 -9.81 -7.37 -26.05
CA PHE A 599 -8.93 -6.24 -25.78
C PHE A 599 -8.80 -6.06 -24.26
N ASN A 600 -7.88 -5.21 -23.85
CA ASN A 600 -7.72 -4.78 -22.47
C ASN A 600 -8.57 -3.54 -22.18
N ASP A 601 -9.89 -3.75 -22.19
CA ASP A 601 -10.85 -2.67 -21.96
C ASP A 601 -11.11 -2.49 -20.46
N GLY A 602 -11.00 -1.27 -19.94
CA GLY A 602 -11.19 -1.03 -18.51
C GLY A 602 -11.30 0.44 -18.14
N PHE A 603 -11.47 0.68 -16.84
CA PHE A 603 -11.58 2.00 -16.24
C PHE A 603 -12.74 2.83 -16.81
N GLY A 604 -13.92 2.20 -16.91
CA GLY A 604 -15.10 2.83 -17.50
C GLY A 604 -15.73 3.91 -16.62
N ASP A 605 -16.26 4.96 -17.23
CA ASP A 605 -17.05 6.00 -16.56
C ASP A 605 -18.18 6.51 -17.48
N PHE A 606 -19.25 7.08 -16.90
CA PHE A 606 -20.48 7.45 -17.62
C PHE A 606 -20.90 8.90 -17.36
N SER A 607 -21.45 9.55 -18.39
CA SER A 607 -22.18 10.82 -18.24
C SER A 607 -23.45 10.64 -17.38
N GLU A 608 -23.98 11.72 -16.81
CA GLU A 608 -25.14 11.65 -15.91
C GLU A 608 -26.41 11.12 -16.59
N ASP A 609 -26.54 11.28 -17.90
CA ASP A 609 -27.65 10.72 -18.67
C ASP A 609 -27.41 9.27 -19.13
N ASN A 610 -26.29 8.65 -18.73
CA ASN A 610 -25.83 7.31 -19.09
C ASN A 610 -25.71 7.05 -20.59
N LYS A 611 -25.62 8.10 -21.44
CA LYS A 611 -25.52 7.95 -22.90
C LYS A 611 -24.10 7.96 -23.44
N THR A 612 -23.17 8.54 -22.70
CA THR A 612 -21.77 8.63 -23.09
C THR A 612 -20.95 7.82 -22.09
N MET A 613 -20.23 6.82 -22.59
CA MET A 613 -19.28 6.04 -21.82
C MET A 613 -17.87 6.38 -22.26
N VAL A 614 -16.96 6.57 -21.32
CA VAL A 614 -15.51 6.66 -21.59
C VAL A 614 -14.82 5.45 -20.99
N PHE A 615 -13.78 4.96 -21.64
CA PHE A 615 -13.01 3.81 -21.17
C PHE A 615 -11.64 3.75 -21.84
N ARG A 616 -10.69 3.04 -21.23
CA ARG A 616 -9.39 2.72 -21.82
C ARG A 616 -9.49 1.44 -22.65
N SER A 617 -8.80 1.35 -23.78
CA SER A 617 -8.70 0.11 -24.59
C SER A 617 -7.35 0.01 -25.30
N ASP A 618 -6.86 -1.22 -25.53
CA ASP A 618 -5.67 -1.48 -26.35
C ASP A 618 -5.98 -1.90 -27.81
N ARG A 619 -7.22 -1.69 -28.26
CA ARG A 619 -7.71 -2.23 -29.54
C ARG A 619 -6.97 -1.76 -30.79
N ASP A 620 -6.32 -0.60 -30.71
CA ASP A 620 -5.54 -0.01 -31.81
C ASP A 620 -4.02 -0.21 -31.62
N GLY A 621 -3.60 -0.97 -30.61
CA GLY A 621 -2.21 -1.38 -30.36
C GLY A 621 -1.51 -0.71 -29.17
N SER A 622 -1.98 0.47 -28.76
CA SER A 622 -1.60 1.21 -27.55
C SER A 622 -2.82 1.38 -26.63
N HIS A 623 -2.60 1.64 -25.34
CA HIS A 623 -3.70 1.94 -24.41
C HIS A 623 -4.22 3.35 -24.64
N ASP A 624 -5.27 3.49 -25.44
CA ASP A 624 -5.91 4.76 -25.79
C ASP A 624 -7.20 4.98 -24.97
N ILE A 625 -7.71 6.23 -24.96
CA ILE A 625 -9.02 6.58 -24.41
C ILE A 625 -10.08 6.56 -25.51
N PHE A 626 -11.17 5.85 -25.27
CA PHE A 626 -12.29 5.70 -26.17
C PHE A 626 -13.56 6.32 -25.59
N VAL A 627 -14.37 6.90 -26.48
CA VAL A 627 -15.71 7.41 -26.18
C VAL A 627 -16.74 6.58 -26.93
N GLN A 628 -17.74 6.08 -26.22
CA GLN A 628 -18.86 5.35 -26.80
C GLN A 628 -20.17 6.12 -26.59
N GLU A 629 -20.86 6.37 -27.70
CA GLU A 629 -22.17 7.04 -27.76
C GLU A 629 -23.13 6.17 -28.59
N GLY A 630 -23.98 5.40 -27.90
CA GLY A 630 -24.77 4.35 -28.55
C GLY A 630 -23.86 3.27 -29.16
N GLU A 631 -23.99 3.05 -30.47
CA GLU A 631 -23.18 2.09 -31.25
C GLU A 631 -21.88 2.72 -31.79
N GLN A 632 -21.73 4.05 -31.69
CA GLN A 632 -20.53 4.73 -32.17
C GLN A 632 -19.44 4.63 -31.12
N ILE A 633 -18.24 4.24 -31.56
CA ILE A 633 -17.04 4.23 -30.72
C ILE A 633 -15.97 5.06 -31.43
N LEU A 634 -15.47 6.07 -30.72
CA LEU A 634 -14.42 6.98 -31.16
C LEU A 634 -13.15 6.71 -30.35
N ASN A 635 -12.01 6.52 -31.03
CA ASN A 635 -10.69 6.67 -30.40
C ASN A 635 -10.40 8.17 -30.25
N LEU A 636 -10.42 8.67 -29.00
CA LEU A 636 -10.27 10.09 -28.68
C LEU A 636 -8.82 10.56 -28.78
N THR A 637 -7.89 9.70 -28.38
CA THR A 637 -6.47 10.05 -28.21
C THR A 637 -5.65 9.76 -29.45
N GLN A 638 -5.84 8.59 -30.07
CA GLN A 638 -5.08 8.14 -31.26
C GLN A 638 -3.57 8.34 -31.07
N SER A 639 -3.06 7.83 -29.95
CA SER A 639 -1.75 8.15 -29.43
C SER A 639 -0.83 6.92 -29.42
N PRO A 640 0.47 7.05 -29.71
CA PRO A 640 1.43 5.98 -29.49
C PRO A 640 1.80 5.81 -28.00
N ASP A 641 1.39 6.75 -27.15
CA ASP A 641 1.68 6.80 -25.72
C ASP A 641 0.70 5.90 -24.94
N ARG A 642 0.79 5.91 -23.61
CA ARG A 642 -0.07 5.12 -22.72
C ARG A 642 -1.02 6.03 -21.97
N GLU A 643 -2.30 5.88 -22.24
CA GLU A 643 -3.37 6.56 -21.54
C GLU A 643 -4.17 5.65 -20.62
N THR A 644 -4.64 6.19 -19.49
CA THR A 644 -5.39 5.43 -18.49
C THR A 644 -6.25 6.33 -17.60
N PHE A 645 -7.07 5.68 -16.75
CA PHE A 645 -7.93 6.32 -15.75
C PHE A 645 -8.80 7.46 -16.29
N PRO A 646 -9.59 7.26 -17.36
CA PRO A 646 -10.48 8.29 -17.85
C PRO A 646 -11.64 8.53 -16.87
N ALA A 647 -12.08 9.78 -16.80
CA ALA A 647 -13.33 10.18 -16.16
C ALA A 647 -14.05 11.21 -17.05
N ILE A 648 -15.38 11.21 -16.99
CA ILE A 648 -16.23 12.12 -17.77
C ILE A 648 -17.01 13.05 -16.84
N SER A 649 -17.14 14.33 -17.21
CA SER A 649 -17.95 15.27 -16.44
C SER A 649 -19.43 14.88 -16.49
N ARG A 650 -20.19 15.23 -15.43
CA ARG A 650 -21.62 14.87 -15.33
C ARG A 650 -22.42 15.30 -16.56
N ASP A 651 -22.16 16.51 -17.08
CA ASP A 651 -22.80 17.05 -18.28
C ASP A 651 -22.38 16.36 -19.60
N GLY A 652 -21.44 15.43 -19.56
CA GLY A 652 -20.94 14.67 -20.71
C GLY A 652 -20.08 15.49 -21.67
N ARG A 653 -19.57 16.67 -21.26
CA ARG A 653 -18.86 17.59 -22.15
C ARG A 653 -17.36 17.67 -21.95
N LYS A 654 -16.81 17.07 -20.90
CA LYS A 654 -15.37 17.06 -20.63
C LYS A 654 -14.91 15.66 -20.28
N ILE A 655 -13.74 15.30 -20.78
CA ILE A 655 -13.07 14.03 -20.46
C ILE A 655 -11.69 14.36 -19.93
N ILE A 656 -11.37 13.85 -18.76
CA ILE A 656 -10.04 13.92 -18.15
C ILE A 656 -9.42 12.52 -18.10
N PHE A 657 -8.12 12.39 -18.30
CA PHE A 657 -7.39 11.12 -18.23
C PHE A 657 -5.91 11.36 -17.93
N SER A 658 -5.19 10.31 -17.53
CA SER A 658 -3.71 10.33 -17.39
C SER A 658 -3.04 9.86 -18.68
N SER A 659 -1.94 10.50 -19.08
CA SER A 659 -1.13 10.10 -20.23
C SER A 659 0.36 10.30 -19.96
N ASP A 660 1.18 9.40 -20.48
CA ASP A 660 2.64 9.52 -20.46
C ASP A 660 3.24 10.23 -21.69
N ALA A 661 2.42 10.87 -22.52
CA ALA A 661 2.87 11.55 -23.74
C ALA A 661 3.99 12.57 -23.53
N HIS A 662 3.91 13.34 -22.44
CA HIS A 662 4.92 14.33 -22.05
C HIS A 662 5.65 13.95 -20.75
N GLY A 663 5.42 12.72 -20.28
CA GLY A 663 6.03 12.20 -19.07
C GLY A 663 7.55 12.16 -19.13
N LEU A 664 8.20 12.41 -18.00
CA LEU A 664 9.64 12.34 -17.87
C LEU A 664 10.09 10.88 -17.96
N ASP A 665 10.85 10.54 -19.00
CA ASP A 665 11.47 9.22 -19.16
C ASP A 665 12.68 9.11 -18.23
N VAL A 666 12.58 8.18 -17.29
CA VAL A 666 13.61 7.95 -16.27
C VAL A 666 14.44 6.70 -16.51
N GLY A 667 14.18 5.99 -17.61
CA GLY A 667 14.77 4.68 -17.92
C GLY A 667 13.73 3.60 -18.22
N GLU A 668 14.15 2.62 -19.02
CA GLU A 668 13.38 1.41 -19.38
C GLU A 668 12.02 1.64 -20.07
N GLY A 669 11.76 2.87 -20.55
CA GLY A 669 10.51 3.22 -21.23
C GLY A 669 9.32 3.38 -20.28
N ILE A 670 9.59 3.66 -19.01
CA ILE A 670 8.61 4.07 -18.01
C ILE A 670 8.71 5.59 -17.87
N LYS A 671 7.57 6.24 -18.02
CA LYS A 671 7.44 7.70 -17.99
C LYS A 671 6.44 8.09 -16.90
N THR A 672 6.62 9.27 -16.31
CA THR A 672 5.60 9.87 -15.43
C THR A 672 4.31 10.16 -16.19
N MET A 673 3.22 10.38 -15.48
CA MET A 673 1.90 10.62 -16.07
C MET A 673 1.42 12.02 -15.73
N ASP A 674 0.93 12.74 -16.73
CA ASP A 674 0.25 14.02 -16.56
C ASP A 674 -1.24 13.88 -16.87
N LEU A 675 -2.06 14.83 -16.40
CA LEU A 675 -3.48 14.88 -16.73
C LEU A 675 -3.72 15.64 -18.04
N TYR A 676 -4.64 15.11 -18.85
CA TYR A 676 -5.08 15.68 -20.12
C TYR A 676 -6.58 15.86 -20.13
N LEU A 677 -7.02 16.94 -20.78
CA LEU A 677 -8.42 17.30 -20.94
C LEU A 677 -8.81 17.32 -22.42
N SER A 678 -9.97 16.74 -22.74
CA SER A 678 -10.68 16.98 -24.00
C SER A 678 -12.08 17.52 -23.71
N GLU A 679 -12.56 18.44 -24.56
CA GLU A 679 -13.85 19.11 -24.38
C GLU A 679 -14.72 18.96 -25.64
N LYS A 680 -16.02 18.74 -25.42
CA LYS A 680 -17.02 18.59 -26.47
C LYS A 680 -17.59 19.95 -26.87
N SER A 681 -17.39 20.31 -28.14
CA SER A 681 -17.89 21.54 -28.72
C SER A 681 -19.43 21.62 -28.71
N GLN A 682 -19.99 22.77 -29.08
CA GLN A 682 -21.44 22.89 -29.26
C GLN A 682 -21.96 22.06 -30.44
N SER A 683 -21.12 21.76 -31.45
CA SER A 683 -21.49 20.89 -32.57
C SER A 683 -21.40 19.39 -32.23
N GLY A 684 -20.93 19.04 -31.03
CA GLY A 684 -20.78 17.66 -30.58
C GLY A 684 -19.44 17.01 -30.92
N GLU A 685 -18.49 17.78 -31.45
CA GLU A 685 -17.14 17.29 -31.77
C GLU A 685 -16.21 17.41 -30.56
N TRP A 686 -15.43 16.38 -30.30
CA TRP A 686 -14.40 16.39 -29.26
C TRP A 686 -13.14 17.12 -29.72
N SER A 687 -12.60 17.98 -28.86
CA SER A 687 -11.31 18.64 -29.11
C SER A 687 -10.17 17.62 -29.04
N SER A 688 -9.06 17.92 -29.73
CA SER A 688 -7.80 17.22 -29.44
C SER A 688 -7.45 17.38 -27.96
N PRO A 689 -6.98 16.32 -27.28
CA PRO A 689 -6.58 16.42 -25.89
C PRO A 689 -5.48 17.46 -25.67
N ARG A 690 -5.57 18.23 -24.59
CA ARG A 690 -4.55 19.18 -24.14
C ARG A 690 -4.04 18.78 -22.76
N GLN A 691 -2.73 18.91 -22.55
CA GLN A 691 -2.13 18.74 -21.23
C GLN A 691 -2.70 19.77 -20.25
N LEU A 692 -2.97 19.35 -19.03
CA LEU A 692 -3.57 20.14 -17.96
C LEU A 692 -2.63 20.29 -16.76
N THR A 693 -1.87 19.25 -16.42
CA THR A 693 -0.81 19.31 -15.40
C THR A 693 0.57 19.20 -16.04
N PHE A 694 1.58 19.75 -15.38
CA PHE A 694 2.94 19.91 -15.92
C PHE A 694 4.00 19.63 -14.83
N SER A 695 3.67 18.76 -13.87
CA SER A 695 4.55 18.52 -12.72
C SER A 695 5.61 17.47 -13.06
N GLU A 696 6.72 17.42 -12.32
CA GLU A 696 7.70 16.33 -12.44
C GLU A 696 7.27 15.07 -11.67
N GLY A 697 6.14 15.12 -10.94
CA GLY A 697 5.53 14.00 -10.24
C GLY A 697 4.58 13.19 -11.12
N GLN A 698 3.88 12.23 -10.53
CA GLN A 698 2.82 11.50 -11.21
C GLN A 698 1.45 12.07 -10.84
N ASP A 699 0.64 12.37 -11.86
CA ASP A 699 -0.72 12.86 -11.71
C ASP A 699 -1.73 11.84 -12.25
N ALA A 700 -2.66 11.43 -11.39
CA ALA A 700 -3.57 10.33 -11.70
C ALA A 700 -4.92 10.40 -11.00
N HIS A 701 -5.79 9.46 -11.39
CA HIS A 701 -7.08 9.21 -10.74
C HIS A 701 -7.99 10.44 -10.68
N ALA A 702 -7.96 11.26 -11.74
CA ALA A 702 -8.73 12.49 -11.78
C ALA A 702 -10.24 12.23 -11.85
N HIS A 703 -11.01 13.01 -11.11
CA HIS A 703 -12.47 13.04 -11.14
C HIS A 703 -12.97 14.49 -11.14
N PHE A 704 -14.10 14.74 -11.80
CA PHE A 704 -14.69 16.09 -11.84
C PHE A 704 -15.46 16.41 -10.55
N SER A 705 -15.47 17.68 -10.17
CA SER A 705 -16.47 18.21 -9.24
C SER A 705 -17.90 18.07 -9.81
N PRO A 706 -18.94 18.10 -8.97
CA PRO A 706 -20.32 17.97 -9.43
C PRO A 706 -20.75 18.99 -10.50
N ASP A 707 -20.17 20.19 -10.49
CA ASP A 707 -20.41 21.24 -11.50
C ASP A 707 -19.49 21.16 -12.74
N GLY A 708 -18.47 20.30 -12.71
CA GLY A 708 -17.50 20.15 -13.78
C GLY A 708 -16.58 21.37 -14.01
N GLU A 709 -16.47 22.26 -13.02
CA GLU A 709 -15.54 23.41 -13.04
C GLU A 709 -14.16 23.08 -12.44
N TRP A 710 -14.12 22.09 -11.54
CA TRP A 710 -12.92 21.60 -10.89
C TRP A 710 -12.68 20.13 -11.21
N ILE A 711 -11.43 19.72 -11.08
CA ILE A 711 -11.03 18.33 -10.96
C ILE A 711 -10.43 18.10 -9.58
N ILE A 712 -10.56 16.89 -9.06
CA ILE A 712 -9.80 16.36 -7.93
C ILE A 712 -8.94 15.21 -8.44
N TYR A 713 -7.69 15.11 -8.00
CA TYR A 713 -6.76 14.11 -8.48
C TYR A 713 -5.68 13.82 -7.42
N THR A 714 -4.97 12.72 -7.62
CA THR A 714 -3.81 12.33 -6.83
C THR A 714 -2.53 12.83 -7.51
N THR A 715 -1.60 13.39 -6.74
CA THR A 715 -0.38 14.00 -7.28
C THR A 715 0.82 13.88 -6.35
N GLU A 716 1.98 13.57 -6.92
CA GLU A 716 3.28 13.65 -6.24
C GLU A 716 3.99 15.02 -6.47
N GLU A 717 3.31 16.01 -7.06
CA GLU A 717 3.87 17.35 -7.38
C GLU A 717 4.56 18.02 -6.19
N PHE A 718 4.09 17.75 -4.97
CA PHE A 718 4.57 18.39 -3.76
C PHE A 718 5.68 17.60 -3.03
N GLY A 719 6.14 16.50 -3.63
CA GLY A 719 7.02 15.53 -2.98
C GLY A 719 6.30 14.69 -1.92
N ILE A 720 7.03 13.74 -1.33
CA ILE A 720 6.52 12.96 -0.18
C ILE A 720 6.86 13.68 1.14
N ASN A 721 6.02 13.51 2.16
CA ASN A 721 6.19 14.22 3.45
C ASN A 721 6.94 13.41 4.53
N ASP A 722 7.39 12.20 4.23
CA ASP A 722 8.30 11.43 5.09
C ASP A 722 9.28 10.59 4.26
N GLU A 723 10.22 9.93 4.93
CA GLU A 723 11.26 9.12 4.32
C GLU A 723 10.65 7.94 3.54
N GLN A 724 11.14 7.68 2.31
CA GLN A 724 10.57 6.64 1.45
C GLN A 724 10.45 5.26 2.13
N PRO A 725 11.44 4.76 2.92
CA PRO A 725 11.30 3.48 3.60
C PRO A 725 10.19 3.44 4.66
N LEU A 726 9.74 4.59 5.17
CA LEU A 726 8.66 4.72 6.14
C LEU A 726 7.29 4.85 5.47
N VAL A 727 7.25 5.32 4.21
CA VAL A 727 6.01 5.56 3.45
C VAL A 727 5.70 4.39 2.52
N GLN A 728 6.65 3.92 1.70
CA GLN A 728 6.37 2.96 0.62
C GLN A 728 6.49 1.48 1.02
N SER A 729 7.25 1.15 2.07
CA SER A 729 7.46 -0.24 2.50
C SER A 729 6.19 -0.92 3.02
N PHE A 730 5.20 -0.13 3.48
CA PHE A 730 3.98 -0.60 4.12
C PHE A 730 2.78 -0.68 3.16
N LEU A 731 2.85 -0.02 1.99
CA LEU A 731 1.65 0.42 1.27
C LEU A 731 1.39 -0.21 -0.09
N PHE A 732 2.17 -1.19 -0.54
CA PHE A 732 2.14 -1.58 -1.95
C PHE A 732 0.77 -2.04 -2.47
N SER A 733 0.06 -1.08 -3.07
CA SER A 733 -0.83 -1.20 -4.19
C SER A 733 -0.15 -0.53 -5.40
N PRO A 734 -0.07 -1.17 -6.57
CA PRO A 734 0.80 -0.76 -7.68
C PRO A 734 0.17 0.31 -8.58
N GLN A 735 -0.30 1.41 -8.01
CA GLN A 735 -0.84 2.56 -8.75
C GLN A 735 -0.25 3.86 -8.21
N MET A 736 -0.54 4.97 -8.90
CA MET A 736 0.02 6.30 -8.63
C MET A 736 -0.67 6.93 -7.42
N TYR A 737 0.02 7.02 -6.28
CA TYR A 737 -0.46 7.64 -5.03
C TYR A 737 0.36 8.85 -4.64
N GLY A 738 -0.23 9.70 -3.80
CA GLY A 738 0.33 11.01 -3.48
C GLY A 738 -0.63 11.86 -2.69
N GLU A 739 -0.56 13.17 -2.86
CA GLU A 739 -1.49 14.11 -2.25
C GLU A 739 -2.77 14.26 -3.07
N ILE A 740 -3.89 14.48 -2.40
CA ILE A 740 -5.17 14.81 -3.01
C ILE A 740 -5.28 16.32 -3.20
N VAL A 741 -5.49 16.74 -4.45
CA VAL A 741 -5.53 18.15 -4.83
C VAL A 741 -6.75 18.43 -5.69
N ALA A 742 -7.43 19.53 -5.42
CA ALA A 742 -8.43 20.10 -6.31
C ALA A 742 -7.79 21.17 -7.21
N MET A 743 -8.01 21.10 -8.52
CA MET A 743 -7.59 22.12 -9.49
C MET A 743 -8.80 22.68 -10.23
N ARG A 744 -8.89 24.00 -10.33
CA ARG A 744 -9.87 24.67 -11.19
C ARG A 744 -9.42 24.63 -12.64
N ILE A 745 -10.29 24.14 -13.53
CA ILE A 745 -9.93 23.88 -14.93
C ILE A 745 -9.64 25.19 -15.70
N SER A 746 -10.31 26.28 -15.35
CA SER A 746 -10.27 27.53 -16.11
C SER A 746 -8.98 28.33 -15.94
N ASP A 747 -8.33 28.26 -14.78
CA ASP A 747 -7.14 29.06 -14.45
C ASP A 747 -6.04 28.28 -13.73
N GLY A 748 -6.22 26.99 -13.47
CA GLY A 748 -5.23 26.14 -12.82
C GLY A 748 -5.07 26.39 -11.31
N LYS A 749 -5.98 27.13 -10.67
CA LYS A 749 -5.93 27.34 -9.20
C LYS A 749 -5.99 26.00 -8.47
N LYS A 750 -5.00 25.72 -7.62
CA LYS A 750 -4.92 24.49 -6.81
C LYS A 750 -5.32 24.73 -5.36
N VAL A 751 -5.97 23.74 -4.76
CA VAL A 751 -6.22 23.62 -3.32
C VAL A 751 -5.78 22.24 -2.88
N LYS A 752 -4.75 22.17 -2.04
CA LYS A 752 -4.27 20.93 -1.44
C LYS A 752 -5.26 20.48 -0.36
N LEU A 753 -5.76 19.25 -0.46
CA LEU A 753 -6.84 18.73 0.39
C LEU A 753 -6.31 17.78 1.45
N THR A 754 -5.30 16.99 1.11
CA THR A 754 -4.51 16.21 2.06
C THR A 754 -3.11 16.79 2.14
N HIS A 755 -2.48 16.66 3.29
CA HIS A 755 -1.08 17.04 3.47
C HIS A 755 -0.51 16.20 4.60
N ASN A 756 -0.09 14.97 4.32
CA ASN A 756 0.31 14.02 5.36
C ASN A 756 1.36 13.01 4.87
N LYS A 757 1.81 12.12 5.75
CA LYS A 757 2.86 11.14 5.43
C LYS A 757 2.36 9.85 4.78
N TRP A 758 1.07 9.69 4.57
CA TRP A 758 0.45 8.41 4.23
C TRP A 758 0.33 8.15 2.73
N GLU A 759 0.48 9.20 1.90
CA GLU A 759 0.35 9.18 0.43
C GLU A 759 -0.93 8.47 -0.03
N GLU A 760 -1.95 9.28 -0.27
CA GLU A 760 -3.32 8.85 -0.41
C GLU A 760 -3.64 8.40 -1.85
N GLY A 761 -4.65 7.54 -1.97
CA GLY A 761 -5.08 6.96 -3.24
C GLY A 761 -6.27 7.66 -3.89
N ALA A 762 -6.80 7.03 -4.94
CA ALA A 762 -7.76 7.62 -5.87
C ALA A 762 -8.93 8.38 -5.19
N PRO A 763 -9.14 9.68 -5.52
CA PRO A 763 -10.21 10.49 -4.97
C PRO A 763 -11.49 10.47 -5.80
N LEU A 764 -12.62 10.77 -5.15
CA LEU A 764 -13.94 10.95 -5.75
C LEU A 764 -14.63 12.17 -5.14
N TRP A 765 -15.14 13.07 -5.99
CA TRP A 765 -15.91 14.23 -5.57
C TRP A 765 -17.39 14.03 -5.86
N VAL A 766 -18.20 13.90 -4.81
CA VAL A 766 -19.63 13.62 -4.93
C VAL A 766 -20.48 14.80 -4.47
N PRO A 767 -21.68 14.97 -5.03
CA PRO A 767 -22.61 16.01 -4.59
C PRO A 767 -23.03 15.80 -3.14
N ALA A 768 -23.64 16.83 -2.57
CA ALA A 768 -24.24 16.72 -1.26
C ALA A 768 -25.44 15.75 -1.27
N LEU A 769 -25.79 15.20 -0.11
CA LEU A 769 -26.94 14.32 0.03
C LEU A 769 -28.23 15.05 -0.37
N PRO A 770 -29.12 14.45 -1.19
CA PRO A 770 -30.44 15.05 -1.41
C PRO A 770 -31.19 15.20 -0.07
N ASN A 771 -31.89 16.33 0.11
CA ASN A 771 -32.70 16.62 1.30
C ASN A 771 -33.85 15.63 1.51
#